data_AF-A0A8T4G6V2-F1
#
_entry.id   AF-A0A8T4G6V2-F1
#
_cell.length_a   1.000
_cell.length_b   1.000
_cell.length_c   1.000
_cell.angle_alpha   90.00
_cell.angle_beta   90.00
_cell.angle_gamma   90.00
#
_symmetry.space_group_name_H-M   'P 1'
#
loop_
_entity.id
_entity.type
_entity.pdbx_description
1 polymer ?
#
loop_
_entity_poly.entity_id
_entity_poly.type
_entity_poly.pdbx_seq_one_letter_code
_entity_poly.pdbx_strand_id
1 'polypeptide(L)'
;MRVSVIVLLAILLVLFPRTACGKEVIITSEKLINQAEELKQIHENLGVKSEIVTVEQIWRDYSAAEDPPVEGYSTEQVYEKYNYTLARKVISFLRSVNASHITIFGDADVVPPSYYAKLVYGELFPTDFFYASPDYDLKPDFAVGRIPVSNVDEAEKVLNKVKEWISEFNSGNYRNAVLVGMRIYAAPFSSDKATIDDYEVWQGETAVKLLEDLGFTESFYSEIALGSDQEWTSIKQTLDEAFSGGYGLVFHVGHGVPYALDSDDGGMYTTRYMNMLDKSRPLLPVVLSSGCSAAAFDDEIRDIYLPSWAPGLWSEFLLTNDAGGVAFIGFTGTAGSDYQFAEKNGYVEVAGVMHADNILIKTIQHLPGNRIGDAFKAALEEVLEDEGIRLNPSTKKEEWMLRIYLEAELIGDPVLQYPAVEWNQPRTHPKIDIPPNCIDTVCKGKTTFNFDRTVSAKVFYLEHRYLPDKGYSIFGELVDKAKDVREYTFDPPYEGKYLLRVFDGKLESWLAFYASPIDELEISYPHNVTAHVGELLEVKINANLDAECSIISAPDGVSCENMTIKWIPAESGIFRIIFTVSANNDSVQGEIEVKVEGMNITAISPQNGSTGQPLDVELCVSLSRSCSVEFYSSGNLIGYGEGKNVCVEWSGLDEGRKYEWMVKANCNGTVYNSNTWWFRTSFRPAADFRFEVNGSSVHFISTSTDADGQQLTCIWEFGDGTQGNGCDTTHNFEAGNYTVTLTVTDETGLSSSISKVVTVTKNETELPAGSKDLDGDGLYEDINGDGRLDFNDIACFQWHFNEPQFQDYVEYYDFKPDGVINTRDVLELYVYWKWGIKRW
;
A
#
# COMPACT_ATOMS: atom_id res chain seq x y z
N MET A 1 32.75 23.53 40.37
CA MET A 1 31.86 23.52 39.19
C MET A 1 32.14 22.27 38.35
N ARG A 2 31.70 21.11 38.82
CA ARG A 2 31.71 19.82 38.09
C ARG A 2 30.57 18.97 38.67
N VAL A 3 29.38 19.54 38.73
CA VAL A 3 28.15 18.75 38.74
C VAL A 3 27.81 18.62 37.27
N SER A 4 27.96 17.40 36.79
CA SER A 4 28.18 17.05 35.40
C SER A 4 27.03 17.47 34.49
N VAL A 5 27.40 18.01 33.33
CA VAL A 5 26.57 18.27 32.14
C VAL A 5 25.61 17.10 31.81
N ILE A 6 26.00 15.87 32.17
CA ILE A 6 25.19 14.64 32.09
C ILE A 6 23.90 14.70 32.92
N VAL A 7 23.88 15.37 34.07
CA VAL A 7 22.67 15.54 34.91
C VAL A 7 21.72 16.57 34.29
N LEU A 8 22.24 17.59 33.60
CA LEU A 8 21.39 18.52 32.84
C LEU A 8 20.80 17.84 31.58
N LEU A 9 21.61 17.06 30.86
CA LEU A 9 21.17 16.26 29.70
C LEU A 9 20.08 15.23 30.07
N ALA A 10 20.23 14.55 31.21
CA ALA A 10 19.23 13.60 31.70
C ALA A 10 17.92 14.28 32.16
N ILE A 11 17.99 15.53 32.61
CA ILE A 11 16.80 16.32 32.99
C ILE A 11 16.10 16.89 31.74
N LEU A 12 16.84 17.22 30.68
CA LEU A 12 16.31 17.66 29.39
C LEU A 12 15.62 16.53 28.61
N LEU A 13 16.13 15.29 28.70
CA LEU A 13 15.57 14.11 28.02
C LEU A 13 14.31 13.52 28.69
N VAL A 14 14.02 13.89 29.95
CA VAL A 14 12.95 13.25 30.77
C VAL A 14 11.77 14.18 31.06
N LEU A 15 11.89 15.49 30.81
CA LEU A 15 10.85 16.47 31.19
C LEU A 15 10.10 17.14 30.03
N PHE A 16 10.45 16.91 28.76
CA PHE A 16 9.80 17.63 27.65
C PHE A 16 9.42 16.72 26.47
N PRO A 17 8.13 16.66 26.07
CA PRO A 17 7.67 15.86 24.95
C PRO A 17 8.13 16.44 23.60
N ARG A 18 8.13 15.59 22.55
CA ARG A 18 8.64 15.80 21.19
C ARG A 18 7.89 16.84 20.31
N THR A 19 7.11 17.76 20.88
CA THR A 19 6.08 18.48 20.11
C THR A 19 5.98 19.96 20.48
N ALA A 20 6.82 20.83 19.90
CA ALA A 20 6.64 22.29 20.05
C ALA A 20 7.23 23.10 18.87
N CYS A 21 6.51 23.17 17.75
CA CYS A 21 6.59 24.28 16.78
C CYS A 21 5.34 24.41 15.86
N GLY A 22 4.23 23.71 16.14
CA GLY A 22 3.02 23.80 15.34
C GLY A 22 2.14 25.00 15.73
N LYS A 23 1.78 25.84 14.75
CA LYS A 23 0.67 26.81 14.87
C LYS A 23 -0.64 26.15 14.48
N GLU A 24 -1.73 26.52 15.13
CA GLU A 24 -3.08 26.04 14.84
C GLU A 24 -4.05 27.22 14.67
N VAL A 25 -5.05 27.04 13.80
CA VAL A 25 -6.25 27.88 13.78
C VAL A 25 -7.48 27.04 14.13
N ILE A 26 -8.24 27.51 15.13
CA ILE A 26 -9.54 26.97 15.51
C ILE A 26 -10.62 27.83 14.85
N ILE A 27 -11.39 27.22 13.94
CA ILE A 27 -12.50 27.89 13.25
C ILE A 27 -13.80 27.52 13.98
N THR A 28 -14.57 28.52 14.41
CA THR A 28 -15.83 28.29 15.14
C THR A 28 -16.85 29.40 14.87
N SER A 29 -17.99 29.40 15.56
CA SER A 29 -18.92 30.53 15.59
C SER A 29 -18.83 31.31 16.90
N GLU A 30 -19.32 32.56 16.89
CA GLU A 30 -19.45 33.36 18.11
C GLU A 30 -20.28 32.66 19.21
N LYS A 31 -21.16 31.72 18.84
CA LYS A 31 -22.00 30.95 19.80
C LYS A 31 -21.18 29.99 20.67
N LEU A 32 -20.08 29.46 20.16
CA LEU A 32 -19.24 28.44 20.82
C LEU A 32 -17.90 29.00 21.29
N ILE A 33 -17.73 30.33 21.24
CA ILE A 33 -16.43 30.98 21.46
C ILE A 33 -15.81 30.67 22.82
N ASN A 34 -16.62 30.52 23.88
CA ASN A 34 -16.12 30.23 25.22
C ASN A 34 -15.53 28.82 25.29
N GLN A 35 -16.17 27.85 24.65
CA GLN A 35 -15.70 26.47 24.57
C GLN A 35 -14.47 26.36 23.66
N ALA A 36 -14.42 27.15 22.58
CA ALA A 36 -13.23 27.23 21.74
C ALA A 36 -12.02 27.86 22.49
N GLU A 37 -12.23 28.87 23.34
CA GLU A 37 -11.16 29.42 24.20
C GLU A 37 -10.67 28.39 25.22
N GLU A 38 -11.56 27.55 25.74
CA GLU A 38 -11.15 26.43 26.60
C GLU A 38 -10.33 25.39 25.83
N LEU A 39 -10.75 25.03 24.61
CA LEU A 39 -9.99 24.14 23.72
C LEU A 39 -8.59 24.70 23.43
N LYS A 40 -8.53 25.96 23.02
CA LYS A 40 -7.27 26.68 22.81
C LYS A 40 -6.37 26.62 24.04
N GLN A 41 -6.91 26.84 25.24
CA GLN A 41 -6.11 26.78 26.46
C GLN A 41 -5.55 25.37 26.69
N ILE A 42 -6.30 24.31 26.36
CA ILE A 42 -5.83 22.93 26.40
C ILE A 42 -4.68 22.74 25.39
N HIS A 43 -4.84 23.19 24.15
CA HIS A 43 -3.82 23.09 23.09
C HIS A 43 -2.55 23.88 23.41
N GLU A 44 -2.67 25.09 23.95
CA GLU A 44 -1.53 25.90 24.41
C GLU A 44 -0.75 25.20 25.55
N ASN A 45 -1.45 24.50 26.45
CA ASN A 45 -0.81 23.68 27.49
C ASN A 45 -0.08 22.46 26.91
N LEU A 46 -0.46 21.99 25.73
CA LEU A 46 0.24 20.95 24.97
C LEU A 46 1.38 21.52 24.09
N GLY A 47 1.67 22.82 24.17
CA GLY A 47 2.73 23.47 23.42
C GLY A 47 2.34 23.85 21.98
N VAL A 48 1.04 23.94 21.68
CA VAL A 48 0.52 24.34 20.37
C VAL A 48 0.09 25.80 20.43
N LYS A 49 0.59 26.64 19.52
CA LYS A 49 0.16 28.03 19.47
C LYS A 49 -1.14 28.13 18.68
N SER A 50 -2.27 28.32 19.36
CA SER A 50 -3.58 28.30 18.73
C SER A 50 -4.22 29.70 18.64
N GLU A 51 -4.82 30.01 17.50
CA GLU A 51 -5.63 31.21 17.26
C GLU A 51 -7.08 30.83 16.99
N ILE A 52 -8.03 31.61 17.50
CA ILE A 52 -9.45 31.40 17.24
C ILE A 52 -9.92 32.43 16.23
N VAL A 53 -10.58 31.95 15.18
CA VAL A 53 -11.22 32.79 14.16
C VAL A 53 -12.67 32.37 14.00
N THR A 54 -13.59 33.32 14.01
CA THR A 54 -15.01 33.00 13.86
C THR A 54 -15.49 33.04 12.42
N VAL A 55 -16.46 32.22 12.07
CA VAL A 55 -17.12 32.25 10.76
C VAL A 55 -17.77 33.61 10.48
N GLU A 56 -18.22 34.34 11.50
CA GLU A 56 -18.71 35.71 11.37
C GLU A 56 -17.61 36.71 10.99
N GLN A 57 -16.38 36.53 11.50
CA GLN A 57 -15.23 37.32 11.09
C GLN A 57 -14.83 37.00 9.65
N ILE A 58 -14.71 35.71 9.30
CA ILE A 58 -14.39 35.25 7.94
C ILE A 58 -15.43 35.79 6.94
N TRP A 59 -16.71 35.72 7.31
CA TRP A 59 -17.82 36.22 6.49
C TRP A 59 -17.66 37.71 6.14
N ARG A 60 -17.23 38.52 7.11
CA ARG A 60 -17.07 39.97 6.94
C ARG A 60 -15.79 40.33 6.18
N ASP A 61 -14.69 39.65 6.46
CA ASP A 61 -13.35 40.13 6.12
C ASP A 61 -12.78 39.51 4.82
N TYR A 62 -13.30 38.37 4.37
CA TYR A 62 -12.78 37.65 3.20
C TYR A 62 -13.77 37.60 2.03
N SER A 63 -13.26 37.59 0.79
CA SER A 63 -14.04 37.26 -0.40
C SER A 63 -14.19 35.74 -0.56
N ALA A 64 -15.22 35.29 -1.26
CA ALA A 64 -15.34 33.87 -1.60
C ALA A 64 -14.25 33.48 -2.61
N ALA A 65 -13.60 32.33 -2.39
CA ALA A 65 -12.75 31.69 -3.38
C ALA A 65 -13.54 31.20 -4.61
N GLU A 66 -12.81 30.81 -5.64
CA GLU A 66 -13.32 30.04 -6.76
C GLU A 66 -13.81 28.65 -6.33
N ASP A 67 -14.60 28.02 -7.19
CA ASP A 67 -15.18 26.72 -6.91
C ASP A 67 -14.08 25.65 -6.89
N PRO A 68 -14.13 24.68 -5.95
CA PRO A 68 -13.27 23.50 -6.00
C PRO A 68 -13.38 22.82 -7.38
N PRO A 69 -12.27 22.35 -7.97
CA PRO A 69 -12.21 21.85 -9.34
C PRO A 69 -12.75 20.42 -9.47
N VAL A 70 -13.86 20.10 -8.81
CA VAL A 70 -14.58 18.82 -8.88
C VAL A 70 -16.07 19.08 -9.06
N GLU A 71 -16.76 18.18 -9.77
CA GLU A 71 -18.22 18.24 -9.91
C GLU A 71 -18.88 18.17 -8.53
N GLY A 72 -20.03 18.84 -8.35
CA GLY A 72 -20.67 18.90 -7.04
C GLY A 72 -21.74 19.98 -6.90
N TYR A 73 -21.74 20.67 -5.77
CA TYR A 73 -22.77 21.66 -5.45
C TYR A 73 -22.90 22.79 -6.49
N SER A 74 -21.80 23.27 -7.06
CA SER A 74 -21.82 24.40 -8.00
C SER A 74 -22.68 24.11 -9.24
N THR A 75 -22.77 22.84 -9.65
CA THR A 75 -23.53 22.37 -10.82
C THR A 75 -24.94 21.92 -10.49
N GLU A 76 -25.22 21.50 -9.25
CA GLU A 76 -26.52 20.89 -8.88
C GLU A 76 -27.37 21.75 -7.92
N GLN A 77 -26.76 22.67 -7.15
CA GLN A 77 -27.42 23.63 -6.22
C GLN A 77 -28.66 23.09 -5.50
N VAL A 78 -28.57 21.85 -4.99
CA VAL A 78 -29.76 21.10 -4.53
C VAL A 78 -30.17 21.49 -3.10
N TYR A 79 -29.28 22.13 -2.32
CA TYR A 79 -29.46 22.31 -0.88
C TYR A 79 -29.54 23.78 -0.47
N GLU A 80 -30.70 24.19 0.05
CA GLU A 80 -30.99 25.58 0.46
C GLU A 80 -30.25 26.01 1.74
N LYS A 81 -29.88 25.05 2.61
CA LYS A 81 -29.23 25.32 3.90
C LYS A 81 -27.71 25.40 3.84
N TYR A 82 -27.07 24.75 2.87
CA TYR A 82 -25.62 24.78 2.72
C TYR A 82 -25.14 26.21 2.44
N ASN A 83 -24.37 26.76 3.38
CA ASN A 83 -23.80 28.09 3.24
C ASN A 83 -22.55 28.08 2.34
N TYR A 84 -22.79 27.83 1.05
CA TYR A 84 -21.75 27.68 0.03
C TYR A 84 -20.84 28.90 -0.11
N THR A 85 -21.39 30.09 0.13
CA THR A 85 -20.60 31.33 0.12
C THR A 85 -19.63 31.38 1.29
N LEU A 86 -20.07 30.98 2.49
CA LEU A 86 -19.21 30.92 3.66
C LEU A 86 -18.11 29.87 3.48
N ALA A 87 -18.42 28.66 2.99
CA ALA A 87 -17.44 27.61 2.75
C ALA A 87 -16.27 28.12 1.88
N ARG A 88 -16.57 28.77 0.75
CA ARG A 88 -15.54 29.35 -0.12
C ARG A 88 -14.81 30.56 0.49
N LYS A 89 -15.43 31.30 1.41
CA LYS A 89 -14.73 32.34 2.17
C LYS A 89 -13.75 31.74 3.18
N VAL A 90 -14.11 30.60 3.79
CA VAL A 90 -13.20 29.84 4.67
C VAL A 90 -11.98 29.35 3.86
N ILE A 91 -12.17 28.81 2.65
CA ILE A 91 -11.06 28.45 1.75
C ILE A 91 -10.15 29.67 1.47
N SER A 92 -10.75 30.82 1.11
CA SER A 92 -9.97 32.05 0.87
C SER A 92 -9.21 32.53 2.11
N PHE A 93 -9.78 32.36 3.30
CA PHE A 93 -9.12 32.67 4.56
C PHE A 93 -7.92 31.74 4.79
N LEU A 94 -8.10 30.44 4.63
CA LEU A 94 -7.07 29.43 4.87
C LEU A 94 -5.83 29.62 3.98
N ARG A 95 -5.99 30.11 2.74
CA ARG A 95 -4.86 30.51 1.85
C ARG A 95 -3.99 31.64 2.40
N SER A 96 -4.48 32.39 3.39
CA SER A 96 -3.74 33.50 4.03
C SER A 96 -3.13 33.13 5.39
N VAL A 97 -3.43 31.93 5.87
CA VAL A 97 -3.01 31.45 7.20
C VAL A 97 -1.66 30.77 7.11
N ASN A 98 -0.81 31.00 8.11
CA ASN A 98 0.41 30.22 8.34
C ASN A 98 0.21 29.37 9.60
N ALA A 99 -0.36 28.18 9.40
CA ALA A 99 -0.63 27.19 10.42
C ALA A 99 -0.23 25.80 9.94
N SER A 100 -0.12 24.86 10.87
CA SER A 100 0.10 23.44 10.61
C SER A 100 -1.17 22.61 10.81
N HIS A 101 -2.08 23.09 11.67
CA HIS A 101 -3.30 22.39 12.06
C HIS A 101 -4.50 23.33 11.92
N ILE A 102 -5.63 22.79 11.46
CA ILE A 102 -6.92 23.49 11.46
C ILE A 102 -7.92 22.63 12.22
N THR A 103 -8.46 23.19 13.30
CA THR A 103 -9.54 22.54 14.04
C THR A 103 -10.86 23.21 13.69
N ILE A 104 -11.77 22.46 13.10
CA ILE A 104 -13.13 22.92 12.82
C ILE A 104 -13.98 22.61 14.05
N PHE A 105 -14.26 23.63 14.87
CA PHE A 105 -15.03 23.48 16.10
C PHE A 105 -16.49 23.89 15.86
N GLY A 106 -17.24 22.96 15.27
CA GLY A 106 -18.63 23.12 14.87
C GLY A 106 -19.11 21.97 13.97
N ASP A 107 -20.40 21.64 14.04
CA ASP A 107 -21.08 20.79 13.06
C ASP A 107 -21.20 21.49 11.68
N ALA A 108 -21.84 20.84 10.71
CA ALA A 108 -22.02 21.37 9.37
C ALA A 108 -22.89 22.65 9.29
N ASP A 109 -23.78 22.88 10.27
CA ASP A 109 -24.59 24.10 10.37
C ASP A 109 -23.78 25.28 10.94
N VAL A 110 -22.83 25.00 11.84
CA VAL A 110 -21.96 26.00 12.46
C VAL A 110 -20.80 26.38 11.55
N VAL A 111 -20.05 25.39 11.03
CA VAL A 111 -18.99 25.58 10.04
C VAL A 111 -19.30 24.66 8.85
N PRO A 112 -19.70 25.21 7.69
CA PRO A 112 -20.10 24.40 6.56
C PRO A 112 -18.95 23.50 6.08
N PRO A 113 -19.23 22.33 5.50
CA PRO A 113 -18.21 21.54 4.82
C PRO A 113 -17.52 22.36 3.73
N SER A 114 -16.28 22.02 3.42
CA SER A 114 -15.52 22.73 2.38
C SER A 114 -16.17 22.65 1.01
N TYR A 115 -16.78 21.50 0.70
CA TYR A 115 -17.56 21.30 -0.51
C TYR A 115 -18.51 20.11 -0.39
N TYR A 116 -19.45 20.05 -1.33
CA TYR A 116 -20.23 18.86 -1.61
C TYR A 116 -19.83 18.35 -2.98
N ALA A 117 -18.94 17.36 -3.00
CA ALA A 117 -18.42 16.78 -4.22
C ALA A 117 -19.34 15.69 -4.74
N LYS A 118 -19.31 15.50 -6.06
CA LYS A 118 -20.04 14.46 -6.79
C LYS A 118 -19.07 13.80 -7.76
N LEU A 119 -18.86 12.52 -7.57
CA LEU A 119 -17.99 11.69 -8.41
C LEU A 119 -18.72 10.38 -8.73
N VAL A 120 -18.01 9.38 -9.23
CA VAL A 120 -18.55 8.08 -9.63
C VAL A 120 -19.56 7.52 -8.61
N TYR A 121 -20.64 6.93 -9.14
CA TYR A 121 -21.91 6.56 -8.47
C TYR A 121 -22.88 7.71 -8.16
N GLY A 122 -22.53 8.97 -8.46
CA GLY A 122 -23.47 10.07 -8.70
C GLY A 122 -24.19 10.64 -7.47
N GLU A 123 -23.75 10.31 -6.25
CA GLU A 123 -24.26 10.88 -5.00
C GLU A 123 -23.37 12.02 -4.52
N LEU A 124 -23.98 13.07 -3.96
CA LEU A 124 -23.25 14.17 -3.31
C LEU A 124 -22.79 13.73 -1.92
N PHE A 125 -21.56 14.06 -1.55
CA PHE A 125 -21.00 13.80 -0.23
C PHE A 125 -20.30 15.03 0.35
N PRO A 126 -20.41 15.28 1.68
CA PRO A 126 -19.66 16.34 2.34
C PRO A 126 -18.19 15.99 2.42
N THR A 127 -17.34 17.02 2.33
CA THR A 127 -15.91 16.89 2.57
C THR A 127 -15.33 18.16 3.18
N ASP A 128 -14.40 18.03 4.12
CA ASP A 128 -13.52 19.09 4.61
C ASP A 128 -12.14 19.09 3.95
N PHE A 129 -11.92 18.21 2.98
CA PHE A 129 -10.66 18.08 2.27
C PHE A 129 -10.17 19.40 1.65
N PHE A 130 -11.06 20.23 1.10
CA PHE A 130 -10.66 21.53 0.53
C PHE A 130 -10.37 22.61 1.58
N TYR A 131 -10.61 22.34 2.87
CA TYR A 131 -9.99 23.10 3.95
C TYR A 131 -8.58 22.60 4.26
N ALA A 132 -8.29 21.32 4.03
CA ALA A 132 -6.94 20.76 4.17
C ALA A 132 -6.01 21.17 3.02
N SER A 133 -6.50 21.19 1.78
CA SER A 133 -5.80 21.62 0.55
C SER A 133 -6.57 22.78 -0.09
N PRO A 134 -6.49 24.00 0.48
CA PRO A 134 -7.24 25.15 -0.03
C PRO A 134 -6.75 25.68 -1.37
N ASP A 135 -5.54 25.33 -1.81
CA ASP A 135 -4.98 25.67 -3.12
C ASP A 135 -5.41 24.70 -4.24
N TYR A 136 -6.09 23.61 -3.87
CA TYR A 136 -6.65 22.60 -4.75
C TYR A 136 -5.59 21.78 -5.50
N ASP A 137 -4.45 21.50 -4.88
CA ASP A 137 -3.42 20.62 -5.46
C ASP A 137 -3.53 19.14 -5.03
N LEU A 138 -4.52 18.81 -4.19
CA LEU A 138 -4.75 17.51 -3.52
C LEU A 138 -3.73 17.14 -2.44
N LYS A 139 -2.70 17.94 -2.22
CA LYS A 139 -1.79 17.76 -1.10
C LYS A 139 -2.33 18.55 0.09
N PRO A 140 -2.59 17.91 1.23
CA PRO A 140 -2.99 18.64 2.42
C PRO A 140 -1.88 19.62 2.84
N ASP A 141 -2.20 20.91 2.93
CA ASP A 141 -1.36 21.93 3.58
C ASP A 141 -1.41 21.76 5.10
N PHE A 142 -2.61 21.45 5.61
CA PHE A 142 -2.90 21.39 7.04
C PHE A 142 -3.36 20.00 7.48
N ALA A 143 -3.03 19.66 8.73
CA ALA A 143 -3.72 18.61 9.46
C ALA A 143 -5.09 19.14 9.90
N VAL A 144 -6.17 18.68 9.26
CA VAL A 144 -7.54 19.11 9.53
C VAL A 144 -8.29 18.07 10.34
N GLY A 145 -9.02 18.51 11.36
CA GLY A 145 -9.99 17.68 12.07
C GLY A 145 -11.23 18.47 12.47
N ARG A 146 -12.39 17.82 12.39
CA ARG A 146 -13.69 18.40 12.76
C ARG A 146 -14.16 17.88 14.11
N ILE A 147 -14.47 18.79 15.02
CA ILE A 147 -15.23 18.53 16.25
C ILE A 147 -16.68 18.98 16.00
N PRO A 148 -17.59 18.07 15.62
CA PRO A 148 -18.93 18.39 15.14
C PRO A 148 -19.89 18.65 16.32
N VAL A 149 -19.81 19.84 16.89
CA VAL A 149 -20.64 20.26 18.03
C VAL A 149 -21.55 21.41 17.63
N SER A 150 -22.82 21.29 17.97
CA SER A 150 -23.85 22.28 17.60
C SER A 150 -24.14 23.28 18.73
N ASN A 151 -23.84 22.89 19.97
CA ASN A 151 -24.20 23.61 21.18
C ASN A 151 -23.18 23.42 22.31
N VAL A 152 -23.36 24.19 23.39
CA VAL A 152 -22.48 24.21 24.55
C VAL A 152 -22.39 22.86 25.26
N ASP A 153 -23.52 22.16 25.41
CA ASP A 153 -23.56 20.90 26.16
C ASP A 153 -22.77 19.79 25.44
N GLU A 154 -22.87 19.73 24.10
CA GLU A 154 -22.07 18.82 23.26
C GLU A 154 -20.59 19.17 23.30
N ALA A 155 -20.25 20.46 23.17
CA ALA A 155 -18.89 20.95 23.25
C ALA A 155 -18.23 20.61 24.59
N GLU A 156 -18.93 20.79 25.72
CA GLU A 156 -18.40 20.45 27.05
C GLU A 156 -18.12 18.96 27.20
N LYS A 157 -18.94 18.07 26.63
CA LYS A 157 -18.68 16.63 26.65
C LYS A 157 -17.43 16.26 25.88
N VAL A 158 -17.25 16.78 24.67
CA VAL A 158 -16.05 16.52 23.87
C VAL A 158 -14.80 17.06 24.59
N LEU A 159 -14.86 18.26 25.14
CA LEU A 159 -13.75 18.86 25.91
C LEU A 159 -13.39 18.01 27.14
N ASN A 160 -14.36 17.43 27.83
CA ASN A 160 -14.09 16.54 28.95
C ASN A 160 -13.36 15.27 28.50
N LYS A 161 -13.77 14.66 27.38
CA LYS A 161 -13.04 13.53 26.80
C LYS A 161 -11.60 13.86 26.42
N VAL A 162 -11.38 15.02 25.80
CA VAL A 162 -10.03 15.50 25.44
C VAL A 162 -9.17 15.64 26.70
N LYS A 163 -9.70 16.25 27.77
CA LYS A 163 -8.97 16.35 29.05
C LYS A 163 -8.68 15.00 29.67
N GLU A 164 -9.65 14.08 29.64
CA GLU A 164 -9.47 12.72 30.16
C GLU A 164 -8.40 11.97 29.37
N TRP A 165 -8.43 12.04 28.04
CA TRP A 165 -7.39 11.51 27.16
C TRP A 165 -6.01 12.08 27.49
N ILE A 166 -5.89 13.39 27.75
CA ILE A 166 -4.59 13.97 28.12
C ILE A 166 -4.17 13.53 29.53
N SER A 167 -5.12 13.45 30.47
CA SER A 167 -4.84 13.07 31.85
C SER A 167 -4.34 11.63 31.99
N GLU A 168 -4.84 10.76 31.11
CA GLU A 168 -4.47 9.36 31.09
C GLU A 168 -3.16 9.13 30.32
N PHE A 169 -2.60 10.09 29.57
CA PHE A 169 -1.57 9.90 28.52
C PHE A 169 -0.35 9.02 28.89
N ASN A 170 -0.02 8.93 30.18
CA ASN A 170 1.05 8.08 30.70
C ASN A 170 0.60 6.67 31.14
N SER A 171 -0.66 6.31 30.93
CA SER A 171 -1.24 5.02 31.28
C SER A 171 -0.80 3.97 30.27
N GLY A 172 -0.68 2.72 30.70
CA GLY A 172 -0.41 1.60 29.79
C GLY A 172 -1.61 1.25 28.88
N ASN A 173 -2.79 1.85 29.13
CA ASN A 173 -4.05 1.45 28.54
C ASN A 173 -4.20 1.89 27.07
N TYR A 174 -3.44 2.88 26.59
CA TYR A 174 -3.44 3.26 25.17
C TYR A 174 -2.99 2.15 24.24
N ARG A 175 -2.18 1.21 24.78
CA ARG A 175 -1.74 0.04 24.03
C ARG A 175 -2.84 -1.00 23.90
N ASN A 176 -3.95 -0.89 24.62
CA ASN A 176 -5.09 -1.78 24.45
C ASN A 176 -5.81 -1.38 23.17
N ALA A 177 -5.88 -2.31 22.22
CA ALA A 177 -6.52 -2.11 20.93
C ALA A 177 -7.58 -3.18 20.70
N VAL A 178 -8.66 -2.84 20.01
CA VAL A 178 -9.59 -3.82 19.45
C VAL A 178 -9.46 -3.80 17.94
N LEU A 179 -9.25 -4.98 17.35
CA LEU A 179 -9.19 -5.19 15.90
C LEU A 179 -10.42 -6.01 15.48
N VAL A 180 -11.32 -5.38 14.74
CA VAL A 180 -12.57 -5.97 14.27
C VAL A 180 -12.50 -6.18 12.77
N GLY A 181 -12.52 -7.45 12.34
CA GLY A 181 -12.47 -7.83 10.93
C GLY A 181 -13.73 -8.59 10.53
N MET A 182 -14.59 -7.94 9.73
CA MET A 182 -15.85 -8.52 9.24
C MET A 182 -15.68 -9.21 7.88
N ARG A 183 -16.64 -10.08 7.54
CA ARG A 183 -16.75 -10.80 6.27
C ARG A 183 -17.41 -9.93 5.19
N ILE A 184 -16.82 -8.78 4.89
CA ILE A 184 -17.29 -7.99 3.75
C ILE A 184 -17.02 -8.80 2.48
N TYR A 185 -18.07 -9.09 1.71
CA TYR A 185 -17.93 -9.62 0.36
C TYR A 185 -17.57 -8.47 -0.57
N ALA A 186 -16.39 -8.54 -1.19
CA ALA A 186 -16.00 -7.55 -2.19
C ALA A 186 -16.99 -7.55 -3.37
N ALA A 187 -17.17 -6.37 -3.95
CA ALA A 187 -17.60 -6.27 -5.33
C ALA A 187 -16.33 -6.35 -6.18
N PRO A 188 -16.23 -7.28 -7.13
CA PRO A 188 -15.07 -7.38 -8.01
C PRO A 188 -15.04 -6.16 -8.92
N PHE A 189 -13.94 -5.42 -8.85
CA PHE A 189 -13.58 -4.47 -9.88
C PHE A 189 -12.36 -4.99 -10.63
N SER A 190 -12.67 -5.78 -11.66
CA SER A 190 -11.87 -6.04 -12.87
C SER A 190 -10.35 -5.88 -12.75
N SER A 191 -9.64 -6.96 -12.48
CA SER A 191 -8.40 -7.24 -13.20
C SER A 191 -8.77 -8.17 -14.37
N ASP A 192 -8.46 -7.79 -15.61
CA ASP A 192 -8.67 -8.62 -16.81
C ASP A 192 -7.67 -9.79 -16.90
N LYS A 193 -7.11 -10.22 -15.76
CA LYS A 193 -6.16 -11.32 -15.65
C LYS A 193 -6.45 -12.08 -14.37
N ALA A 194 -7.03 -13.27 -14.53
CA ALA A 194 -7.02 -14.30 -13.50
C ALA A 194 -5.57 -14.76 -13.30
N THR A 195 -4.85 -14.05 -12.44
CA THR A 195 -3.63 -14.51 -11.79
C THR A 195 -3.97 -14.88 -10.35
N ILE A 196 -2.99 -15.43 -9.62
CA ILE A 196 -3.10 -15.90 -8.22
C ILE A 196 -3.65 -14.82 -7.23
N ASP A 197 -3.88 -13.60 -7.71
CA ASP A 197 -4.34 -12.39 -7.02
C ASP A 197 -5.85 -12.34 -6.68
N ASP A 198 -6.68 -13.28 -7.15
CA ASP A 198 -8.16 -13.19 -7.07
C ASP A 198 -8.79 -13.69 -5.75
N TYR A 199 -8.03 -13.76 -4.66
CA TYR A 199 -8.54 -14.15 -3.36
C TYR A 199 -9.44 -13.04 -2.76
N GLU A 200 -10.72 -12.99 -3.11
CA GLU A 200 -11.72 -12.20 -2.37
C GLU A 200 -12.01 -12.87 -1.01
N VAL A 201 -10.98 -12.97 -0.16
CA VAL A 201 -11.04 -13.55 1.19
C VAL A 201 -11.35 -12.41 2.16
N TRP A 202 -12.52 -12.52 2.82
CA TRP A 202 -13.01 -11.72 3.95
C TRP A 202 -12.19 -10.44 4.23
N GLN A 203 -12.50 -9.35 3.54
CA GLN A 203 -11.67 -8.13 3.52
C GLN A 203 -11.26 -7.65 4.91
N GLY A 204 -12.18 -7.66 5.88
CA GLY A 204 -11.86 -7.24 7.24
C GLY A 204 -10.90 -8.16 7.98
N GLU A 205 -10.98 -9.47 7.75
CA GLU A 205 -10.03 -10.42 8.34
C GLU A 205 -8.65 -10.29 7.67
N THR A 206 -8.62 -10.01 6.37
CA THR A 206 -7.40 -9.68 5.62
C THR A 206 -6.75 -8.40 6.14
N ALA A 207 -7.54 -7.36 6.44
CA ALA A 207 -7.04 -6.12 7.03
C ALA A 207 -6.38 -6.34 8.39
N VAL A 208 -7.03 -7.12 9.26
CA VAL A 208 -6.49 -7.48 10.58
C VAL A 208 -5.22 -8.30 10.42
N LYS A 209 -5.19 -9.27 9.49
CA LYS A 209 -4.00 -10.06 9.18
C LYS A 209 -2.84 -9.18 8.68
N LEU A 210 -3.11 -8.19 7.84
CA LEU A 210 -2.09 -7.25 7.39
C LEU A 210 -1.51 -6.43 8.55
N LEU A 211 -2.34 -5.96 9.48
CA LEU A 211 -1.85 -5.31 10.70
C LEU A 211 -1.01 -6.25 11.56
N GLU A 212 -1.37 -7.54 11.65
CA GLU A 212 -0.53 -8.56 12.29
C GLU A 212 0.83 -8.69 11.61
N ASP A 213 0.86 -8.79 10.27
CA ASP A 213 2.10 -8.94 9.48
C ASP A 213 3.03 -7.72 9.59
N LEU A 214 2.44 -6.54 9.77
CA LEU A 214 3.15 -5.29 10.03
C LEU A 214 3.65 -5.16 11.49
N GLY A 215 3.38 -6.15 12.35
CA GLY A 215 3.83 -6.18 13.75
C GLY A 215 2.96 -5.34 14.71
N PHE A 216 1.74 -4.97 14.31
CA PHE A 216 0.85 -4.13 15.13
C PHE A 216 0.47 -4.81 16.45
N THR A 217 0.08 -6.08 16.41
CA THR A 217 -0.37 -6.87 17.57
C THR A 217 0.75 -7.25 18.57
N GLU A 218 1.95 -6.76 18.30
CA GLU A 218 3.15 -6.92 19.14
C GLU A 218 3.43 -5.69 19.97
N SER A 219 3.04 -4.55 19.42
CA SER A 219 3.16 -3.20 19.96
C SER A 219 1.94 -2.85 20.80
N PHE A 220 0.78 -3.42 20.42
CA PHE A 220 -0.51 -3.29 21.08
C PHE A 220 -0.95 -4.59 21.75
N TYR A 221 -1.64 -4.46 22.89
CA TYR A 221 -2.45 -5.53 23.48
C TYR A 221 -3.77 -5.59 22.71
N SER A 222 -3.76 -6.32 21.61
CA SER A 222 -4.90 -6.40 20.70
C SER A 222 -5.87 -7.52 21.10
N GLU A 223 -7.14 -7.18 21.28
CA GLU A 223 -8.24 -8.13 21.21
C GLU A 223 -8.73 -8.22 19.77
N ILE A 224 -8.79 -9.43 19.22
CA ILE A 224 -9.15 -9.67 17.83
C ILE A 224 -10.55 -10.29 17.77
N ALA A 225 -11.45 -9.63 17.03
CA ALA A 225 -12.82 -10.06 16.82
C ALA A 225 -13.06 -10.26 15.31
N LEU A 226 -12.97 -11.51 14.85
CA LEU A 226 -13.20 -11.87 13.45
C LEU A 226 -14.62 -12.42 13.26
N GLY A 227 -15.31 -11.93 12.22
CA GLY A 227 -16.65 -12.38 11.85
C GLY A 227 -16.72 -13.88 11.52
N SER A 228 -15.61 -14.51 11.10
CA SER A 228 -15.57 -15.95 10.90
C SER A 228 -15.39 -16.80 12.15
N ASP A 229 -15.02 -16.22 13.29
CA ASP A 229 -14.71 -16.92 14.54
C ASP A 229 -15.78 -16.78 15.61
N GLN A 230 -16.45 -15.64 15.61
CA GLN A 230 -17.32 -15.21 16.70
C GLN A 230 -18.73 -14.91 16.18
N GLU A 231 -19.73 -15.19 17.00
CA GLU A 231 -21.08 -14.68 16.72
C GLU A 231 -21.14 -13.18 17.04
N TRP A 232 -22.04 -12.46 16.39
CA TRP A 232 -22.28 -11.04 16.67
C TRP A 232 -22.32 -10.68 18.15
N THR A 233 -22.95 -11.52 18.98
CA THR A 233 -23.08 -11.26 20.42
C THR A 233 -21.72 -11.10 21.11
N SER A 234 -20.70 -11.87 20.70
CA SER A 234 -19.35 -11.78 21.26
C SER A 234 -18.61 -10.55 20.74
N ILE A 235 -18.71 -10.27 19.44
CA ILE A 235 -18.10 -9.07 18.82
C ILE A 235 -18.69 -7.80 19.46
N LYS A 236 -20.01 -7.76 19.61
CA LYS A 236 -20.72 -6.68 20.28
C LYS A 236 -20.22 -6.50 21.72
N GLN A 237 -19.97 -7.57 22.46
CA GLN A 237 -19.44 -7.48 23.82
C GLN A 237 -18.04 -6.83 23.82
N THR A 238 -17.15 -7.24 22.93
CA THR A 238 -15.82 -6.62 22.79
C THR A 238 -15.95 -5.11 22.46
N LEU A 239 -16.86 -4.74 21.56
CA LEU A 239 -17.15 -3.34 21.24
C LEU A 239 -17.76 -2.56 22.41
N ASP A 240 -18.67 -3.17 23.19
CA ASP A 240 -19.21 -2.56 24.41
C ASP A 240 -18.09 -2.25 25.40
N GLU A 241 -17.16 -3.19 25.61
CA GLU A 241 -16.01 -3.02 26.50
C GLU A 241 -15.06 -1.93 26.00
N ALA A 242 -14.82 -1.86 24.69
CA ALA A 242 -13.98 -0.83 24.07
C ALA A 242 -14.58 0.57 24.20
N PHE A 243 -15.85 0.72 23.85
CA PHE A 243 -16.55 2.00 23.86
C PHE A 243 -16.99 2.44 25.25
N SER A 244 -17.05 1.54 26.24
CA SER A 244 -17.17 1.92 27.65
C SER A 244 -15.87 2.44 28.26
N GLY A 245 -14.72 2.29 27.57
CA GLY A 245 -13.43 2.85 27.96
C GLY A 245 -12.38 1.83 28.41
N GLY A 246 -11.12 2.28 28.52
CA GLY A 246 -9.95 1.45 28.82
C GLY A 246 -9.17 0.95 27.59
N TYR A 247 -9.51 1.44 26.41
CA TYR A 247 -8.87 1.14 25.14
C TYR A 247 -8.39 2.42 24.45
N GLY A 248 -7.20 2.37 23.85
CA GLY A 248 -6.64 3.50 23.09
C GLY A 248 -7.00 3.48 21.62
N LEU A 249 -7.31 2.31 21.06
CA LEU A 249 -7.61 2.14 19.64
C LEU A 249 -8.75 1.16 19.40
N VAL A 250 -9.62 1.49 18.45
CA VAL A 250 -10.51 0.53 17.80
C VAL A 250 -10.29 0.64 16.29
N PHE A 251 -9.90 -0.46 15.66
CA PHE A 251 -9.83 -0.58 14.21
C PHE A 251 -10.96 -1.51 13.76
N HIS A 252 -11.78 -1.04 12.83
CA HIS A 252 -12.94 -1.77 12.34
C HIS A 252 -12.95 -1.78 10.82
N VAL A 253 -12.91 -2.97 10.23
CA VAL A 253 -13.18 -3.15 8.81
C VAL A 253 -14.44 -3.98 8.68
N GLY A 254 -15.51 -3.31 8.25
CA GLY A 254 -16.85 -3.87 8.15
C GLY A 254 -17.78 -2.95 7.38
N HIS A 255 -19.05 -3.34 7.28
CA HIS A 255 -20.07 -2.47 6.73
C HIS A 255 -20.35 -1.29 7.66
N GLY A 256 -20.86 -0.22 7.08
CA GLY A 256 -21.23 0.98 7.81
C GLY A 256 -22.48 1.59 7.21
N VAL A 257 -23.25 2.20 8.09
CA VAL A 257 -24.32 3.13 7.72
C VAL A 257 -24.14 4.39 8.58
N PRO A 258 -24.79 5.50 8.21
CA PRO A 258 -24.62 6.79 8.89
C PRO A 258 -24.86 6.81 10.40
N TYR A 259 -25.49 5.79 10.99
CA TYR A 259 -25.82 5.69 12.42
C TYR A 259 -25.37 4.38 13.08
N ALA A 260 -24.56 3.56 12.40
CA ALA A 260 -24.09 2.28 12.92
C ALA A 260 -22.86 1.74 12.17
N LEU A 261 -22.05 0.96 12.89
CA LEU A 261 -21.13 -0.01 12.29
C LEU A 261 -21.85 -1.37 12.23
N ASP A 262 -21.72 -2.10 11.12
CA ASP A 262 -22.52 -3.30 10.81
C ASP A 262 -21.66 -4.57 10.67
N SER A 263 -22.25 -5.73 11.01
CA SER A 263 -21.69 -7.06 10.83
C SER A 263 -22.50 -7.89 9.83
N ASP A 264 -21.83 -8.76 9.08
CA ASP A 264 -22.43 -9.48 7.95
C ASP A 264 -23.48 -10.54 8.32
N ASP A 265 -23.67 -10.82 9.61
CA ASP A 265 -24.72 -11.70 10.14
C ASP A 265 -26.01 -10.93 10.52
N GLY A 266 -26.10 -9.64 10.19
CA GLY A 266 -27.24 -8.76 10.45
C GLY A 266 -27.20 -8.07 11.81
N GLY A 267 -26.05 -8.05 12.46
CA GLY A 267 -25.81 -7.37 13.73
C GLY A 267 -25.30 -5.94 13.53
N MET A 268 -26.05 -4.94 13.98
CA MET A 268 -25.63 -3.53 13.86
C MET A 268 -25.23 -2.96 15.22
N TYR A 269 -24.02 -2.43 15.35
CA TYR A 269 -23.62 -1.59 16.48
C TYR A 269 -24.11 -0.16 16.24
N THR A 270 -25.35 0.10 16.63
CA THR A 270 -26.00 1.41 16.46
C THR A 270 -25.61 2.41 17.54
N THR A 271 -25.76 3.70 17.24
CA THR A 271 -25.65 4.80 18.22
C THR A 271 -26.54 4.61 19.45
N ARG A 272 -27.66 3.88 19.32
CA ARG A 272 -28.51 3.52 20.46
C ARG A 272 -27.81 2.60 21.47
N TYR A 273 -27.01 1.63 21.02
CA TYR A 273 -26.26 0.76 21.93
C TYR A 273 -25.19 1.53 22.68
N MET A 274 -24.46 2.40 21.97
CA MET A 274 -23.47 3.28 22.56
C MET A 274 -24.07 4.15 23.69
N ASN A 275 -25.29 4.65 23.51
CA ASN A 275 -25.97 5.45 24.52
C ASN A 275 -26.33 4.67 25.81
N MET A 276 -26.33 3.33 25.77
CA MET A 276 -26.65 2.47 26.90
C MET A 276 -25.41 2.00 27.67
N LEU A 277 -24.21 2.38 27.23
CA LEU A 277 -22.95 1.93 27.80
C LEU A 277 -22.69 2.50 29.19
N ASP A 278 -21.80 1.83 29.92
CA ASP A 278 -21.19 2.40 31.12
C ASP A 278 -20.31 3.60 30.72
N LYS A 279 -20.44 4.68 31.49
CA LYS A 279 -19.81 5.99 31.31
C LYS A 279 -18.81 6.31 32.42
N SER A 280 -18.48 5.31 33.24
CA SER A 280 -17.68 5.49 34.46
C SER A 280 -16.17 5.31 34.27
N ARG A 281 -15.72 4.79 33.12
CA ARG A 281 -14.30 4.48 32.89
C ARG A 281 -13.61 5.65 32.16
N PRO A 282 -12.43 6.08 32.65
CA PRO A 282 -11.60 7.04 31.92
C PRO A 282 -10.89 6.35 30.74
N LEU A 283 -10.54 7.14 29.74
CA LEU A 283 -9.88 6.76 28.47
C LEU A 283 -10.80 6.09 27.44
N LEU A 284 -11.17 6.85 26.41
CA LEU A 284 -11.93 6.39 25.24
C LEU A 284 -11.03 6.30 24.01
N PRO A 285 -11.27 5.34 23.09
CA PRO A 285 -10.38 5.06 21.98
C PRO A 285 -10.42 6.11 20.86
N VAL A 286 -9.34 6.15 20.08
CA VAL A 286 -9.37 6.60 18.69
C VAL A 286 -9.95 5.47 17.85
N VAL A 287 -10.93 5.78 17.00
CA VAL A 287 -11.64 4.78 16.20
C VAL A 287 -11.32 4.99 14.73
N LEU A 288 -10.88 3.95 14.04
CA LEU A 288 -10.66 3.96 12.59
C LEU A 288 -11.59 2.93 11.96
N SER A 289 -12.31 3.33 10.91
CA SER A 289 -13.27 2.44 10.28
C SER A 289 -13.47 2.68 8.79
N SER A 290 -13.48 1.60 8.02
CA SER A 290 -13.91 1.59 6.60
C SER A 290 -15.40 1.30 6.44
N GLY A 291 -16.18 1.45 7.50
CA GLY A 291 -17.63 1.44 7.41
C GLY A 291 -18.12 2.61 6.55
N CYS A 292 -18.77 2.31 5.42
CA CYS A 292 -19.39 3.31 4.57
C CYS A 292 -20.19 4.32 5.40
N SER A 293 -19.99 5.61 5.14
CA SER A 293 -20.80 6.69 5.69
C SER A 293 -20.71 6.89 7.20
N ALA A 294 -19.86 6.13 7.88
CA ALA A 294 -19.74 6.22 9.33
C ALA A 294 -19.07 7.54 9.77
N ALA A 295 -18.32 8.22 8.87
CA ALA A 295 -17.79 9.56 9.13
C ALA A 295 -18.73 10.69 8.69
N ALA A 296 -19.92 10.40 8.14
CA ALA A 296 -20.84 11.44 7.74
C ALA A 296 -21.12 12.39 8.92
N PHE A 297 -21.02 13.69 8.67
CA PHE A 297 -21.15 14.78 9.64
C PHE A 297 -22.14 15.86 9.17
N ASP A 298 -22.95 15.52 8.18
CA ASP A 298 -24.10 16.31 7.72
C ASP A 298 -25.19 15.31 7.30
N ASP A 299 -26.34 15.34 7.99
CA ASP A 299 -27.46 14.43 7.77
C ASP A 299 -28.46 14.96 6.73
N GLU A 300 -28.27 16.18 6.24
CA GLU A 300 -29.20 16.83 5.30
C GLU A 300 -28.98 16.42 3.85
N ILE A 301 -27.81 15.85 3.52
CA ILE A 301 -27.37 15.69 2.12
C ILE A 301 -27.51 14.30 1.54
N ARG A 302 -28.22 13.45 2.25
CA ARG A 302 -28.67 12.19 1.68
C ARG A 302 -30.12 11.98 2.07
N ASP A 303 -30.78 11.12 1.34
CA ASP A 303 -31.79 10.24 1.94
C ASP A 303 -31.12 9.32 3.02
N ILE A 304 -30.21 9.86 3.86
CA ILE A 304 -29.79 9.28 5.12
C ILE A 304 -31.07 9.29 5.94
N TYR A 305 -31.81 8.21 5.84
CA TYR A 305 -32.89 7.94 6.75
C TYR A 305 -32.25 7.69 8.12
N LEU A 306 -32.10 8.75 8.90
CA LEU A 306 -31.88 8.62 10.34
C LEU A 306 -33.19 8.09 10.92
N PRO A 307 -33.21 6.84 11.42
CA PRO A 307 -34.41 6.31 12.04
C PRO A 307 -34.73 7.15 13.27
N SER A 308 -36.01 7.39 13.58
CA SER A 308 -36.42 8.22 14.72
C SER A 308 -35.94 7.73 16.08
N TRP A 309 -35.44 6.50 16.17
CA TRP A 309 -34.86 5.90 17.37
C TRP A 309 -33.34 6.09 17.47
N ALA A 310 -32.65 6.50 16.41
CA ALA A 310 -31.23 6.76 16.39
C ALA A 310 -30.97 8.19 16.91
N PRO A 311 -30.13 8.37 17.94
CA PRO A 311 -29.90 9.69 18.54
C PRO A 311 -29.10 10.67 17.67
N GLY A 312 -28.44 10.21 16.60
CA GLY A 312 -27.67 11.06 15.68
C GLY A 312 -26.80 10.23 14.72
N LEU A 313 -25.99 10.93 13.92
CA LEU A 313 -24.96 10.35 13.07
C LEU A 313 -23.88 9.64 13.91
N TRP A 314 -23.24 8.63 13.33
CA TRP A 314 -22.34 7.73 14.04
C TRP A 314 -21.11 8.44 14.60
N SER A 315 -20.31 9.12 13.77
CA SER A 315 -19.08 9.80 14.19
C SER A 315 -19.35 10.97 15.13
N GLU A 316 -20.40 11.75 14.89
CA GLU A 316 -20.81 12.85 15.77
C GLU A 316 -21.24 12.33 17.14
N PHE A 317 -22.08 11.29 17.17
CA PHE A 317 -22.55 10.71 18.41
C PHE A 317 -21.44 9.98 19.17
N LEU A 318 -20.47 9.39 18.45
CA LEU A 318 -19.27 8.81 19.04
C LEU A 318 -18.51 9.84 19.89
N LEU A 319 -18.39 11.08 19.40
CA LEU A 319 -17.72 12.17 20.11
C LEU A 319 -18.58 12.78 21.20
N THR A 320 -19.87 13.02 20.93
CA THR A 320 -20.78 13.77 21.81
C THR A 320 -21.51 12.91 22.87
N ASN A 321 -21.37 11.58 22.84
CA ASN A 321 -21.74 10.71 23.95
C ASN A 321 -20.69 10.75 25.06
N ASP A 322 -20.99 10.40 26.31
CA ASP A 322 -19.94 10.29 27.36
C ASP A 322 -19.11 9.00 27.23
N ALA A 323 -19.64 8.01 26.50
CA ALA A 323 -18.95 6.80 26.06
C ALA A 323 -18.54 6.95 24.58
N GLY A 324 -18.08 5.88 23.93
CA GLY A 324 -17.75 5.88 22.50
C GLY A 324 -16.26 6.07 22.27
N GLY A 325 -15.86 7.22 21.72
CA GLY A 325 -14.49 7.50 21.31
C GLY A 325 -14.10 8.97 21.50
N VAL A 326 -12.81 9.28 21.31
CA VAL A 326 -12.26 10.65 21.33
C VAL A 326 -11.98 11.21 19.93
N ALA A 327 -11.86 10.33 18.93
CA ALA A 327 -11.69 10.67 17.53
C ALA A 327 -12.19 9.52 16.66
N PHE A 328 -12.64 9.84 15.45
CA PHE A 328 -13.05 8.90 14.41
C PHE A 328 -12.37 9.25 13.09
N ILE A 329 -11.76 8.27 12.45
CA ILE A 329 -11.21 8.39 11.09
C ILE A 329 -11.96 7.40 10.21
N GLY A 330 -12.56 7.90 9.13
CA GLY A 330 -13.36 7.08 8.23
C GLY A 330 -13.87 7.88 7.05
N PHE A 331 -15.00 7.47 6.49
CA PHE A 331 -15.47 7.99 5.19
C PHE A 331 -16.91 8.50 5.24
N THR A 332 -17.17 9.64 4.58
CA THR A 332 -18.50 10.28 4.57
C THR A 332 -19.51 9.59 3.64
N GLY A 333 -19.03 8.82 2.65
CA GLY A 333 -19.85 8.12 1.67
C GLY A 333 -19.53 6.63 1.56
N THR A 334 -18.88 6.21 0.47
CA THR A 334 -18.54 4.81 0.20
C THR A 334 -17.04 4.55 0.42
N ALA A 335 -16.74 3.56 1.26
CA ALA A 335 -15.40 3.15 1.63
C ALA A 335 -15.09 1.75 1.08
N GLY A 336 -14.63 1.69 -0.18
CA GLY A 336 -14.21 0.45 -0.82
C GLY A 336 -12.72 0.21 -0.61
N SER A 337 -12.31 -1.06 -0.51
CA SER A 337 -10.91 -1.48 -0.41
C SER A 337 -10.66 -2.69 -1.29
N ASP A 338 -9.42 -2.85 -1.72
CA ASP A 338 -8.95 -4.03 -2.46
C ASP A 338 -7.62 -4.53 -1.85
N TYR A 339 -7.39 -5.84 -1.93
CA TYR A 339 -6.21 -6.49 -1.34
C TYR A 339 -5.45 -7.28 -2.39
N GLN A 340 -4.12 -7.25 -2.28
CA GLN A 340 -3.21 -8.04 -3.11
C GLN A 340 -2.60 -9.16 -2.26
N PHE A 341 -2.49 -10.35 -2.83
CA PHE A 341 -1.97 -11.54 -2.14
C PHE A 341 -0.76 -12.10 -2.86
N ALA A 342 0.19 -12.63 -2.10
CA ALA A 342 1.31 -13.39 -2.63
C ALA A 342 1.33 -14.79 -2.01
N GLU A 343 1.62 -15.81 -2.83
CA GLU A 343 1.81 -17.18 -2.35
C GLU A 343 3.31 -17.52 -2.32
N LYS A 344 3.84 -17.91 -1.15
CA LYS A 344 5.26 -18.25 -0.97
C LYS A 344 5.41 -19.56 -0.21
N ASN A 345 5.86 -20.60 -0.91
CA ASN A 345 5.95 -21.98 -0.37
C ASN A 345 4.61 -22.47 0.23
N GLY A 346 3.48 -22.12 -0.41
CA GLY A 346 2.15 -22.47 0.07
C GLY A 346 1.55 -21.52 1.10
N TYR A 347 2.35 -20.65 1.72
CA TYR A 347 1.84 -19.63 2.62
C TYR A 347 1.27 -18.46 1.83
N VAL A 348 0.11 -17.97 2.27
CA VAL A 348 -0.51 -16.77 1.72
C VAL A 348 -0.12 -15.57 2.58
N GLU A 349 0.50 -14.57 1.95
CA GLU A 349 0.88 -13.29 2.55
C GLU A 349 0.04 -12.18 1.91
N VAL A 350 -0.32 -11.16 2.69
CA VAL A 350 -1.00 -9.96 2.17
C VAL A 350 0.08 -9.01 1.65
N ALA A 351 0.17 -8.86 0.34
CA ALA A 351 1.22 -8.11 -0.35
C ALA A 351 0.93 -6.61 -0.42
N GLY A 352 -0.33 -6.21 -0.34
CA GLY A 352 -0.74 -4.80 -0.40
C GLY A 352 -2.23 -4.61 -0.17
N VAL A 353 -2.60 -3.36 0.12
CA VAL A 353 -3.98 -2.89 0.28
C VAL A 353 -4.14 -1.58 -0.48
N MET A 354 -5.30 -1.35 -1.08
CA MET A 354 -5.62 -0.12 -1.81
C MET A 354 -6.86 0.55 -1.20
N HIS A 355 -7.00 1.85 -1.47
CA HIS A 355 -8.18 2.66 -1.20
C HIS A 355 -8.47 2.88 0.30
N ALA A 356 -9.69 2.59 0.78
CA ALA A 356 -10.13 3.01 2.11
C ALA A 356 -9.28 2.41 3.24
N ASP A 357 -9.07 1.09 3.24
CA ASP A 357 -8.26 0.43 4.27
C ASP A 357 -6.77 0.81 4.17
N ASN A 358 -6.29 1.21 2.98
CA ASN A 358 -4.93 1.71 2.80
C ASN A 358 -4.70 3.01 3.58
N ILE A 359 -5.64 3.97 3.48
CA ILE A 359 -5.62 5.22 4.25
C ILE A 359 -5.63 4.92 5.76
N LEU A 360 -6.51 4.02 6.22
CA LEU A 360 -6.63 3.69 7.64
C LEU A 360 -5.38 2.99 8.19
N ILE A 361 -4.83 2.03 7.46
CA ILE A 361 -3.64 1.28 7.87
C ILE A 361 -2.41 2.20 7.93
N LYS A 362 -2.21 3.05 6.91
CA LYS A 362 -1.13 4.06 6.93
C LYS A 362 -1.32 5.06 8.07
N THR A 363 -2.54 5.48 8.34
CA THR A 363 -2.83 6.34 9.49
C THR A 363 -2.42 5.67 10.80
N ILE A 364 -2.71 4.37 10.97
CA ILE A 364 -2.28 3.59 12.13
C ILE A 364 -0.76 3.49 12.23
N GLN A 365 -0.06 3.33 11.11
CA GLN A 365 1.42 3.27 11.09
C GLN A 365 2.05 4.59 11.54
N HIS A 366 1.46 5.72 11.14
CA HIS A 366 1.91 7.06 11.53
C HIS A 366 1.42 7.50 12.91
N LEU A 367 0.43 6.83 13.51
CA LEU A 367 -0.20 7.26 14.76
C LEU A 367 0.77 7.32 15.97
N PRO A 368 1.60 6.30 16.24
CA PRO A 368 2.41 6.25 17.46
C PRO A 368 3.36 7.44 17.63
N GLY A 369 3.13 8.25 18.67
CA GLY A 369 3.97 9.39 19.03
C GLY A 369 3.65 10.69 18.31
N ASN A 370 2.80 10.65 17.27
CA ASN A 370 2.35 11.80 16.52
C ASN A 370 0.99 12.31 17.01
N ARG A 371 0.60 13.50 16.55
CA ARG A 371 -0.79 13.95 16.70
C ARG A 371 -1.67 13.20 15.71
N ILE A 372 -2.93 13.01 16.07
CA ILE A 372 -3.88 12.26 15.24
C ILE A 372 -4.01 12.93 13.86
N GLY A 373 -4.07 14.26 13.82
CA GLY A 373 -4.11 15.04 12.58
C GLY A 373 -2.85 14.88 11.74
N ASP A 374 -1.66 14.93 12.35
CA ASP A 374 -0.39 14.73 11.64
C ASP A 374 -0.31 13.31 11.02
N ALA A 375 -0.73 12.30 11.77
CA ALA A 375 -0.73 10.91 11.30
C ALA A 375 -1.71 10.69 10.14
N PHE A 376 -2.91 11.27 10.23
CA PHE A 376 -3.90 11.22 9.17
C PHE A 376 -3.44 11.97 7.92
N LYS A 377 -2.87 13.18 8.10
CA LYS A 377 -2.30 13.98 7.02
C LYS A 377 -1.18 13.22 6.28
N ALA A 378 -0.23 12.66 7.02
CA ALA A 378 0.87 11.88 6.44
C ALA A 378 0.36 10.67 5.65
N ALA A 379 -0.68 9.99 6.15
CA ALA A 379 -1.31 8.89 5.42
C ALA A 379 -1.97 9.35 4.11
N LEU A 380 -2.65 10.51 4.10
CA LEU A 380 -3.20 11.08 2.87
C LEU A 380 -2.09 11.45 1.87
N GLU A 381 -1.02 12.10 2.32
CA GLU A 381 0.12 12.44 1.46
C GLU A 381 0.75 11.18 0.83
N GLU A 382 0.94 10.12 1.62
CA GLU A 382 1.51 8.86 1.15
C GLU A 382 0.56 8.12 0.17
N VAL A 383 -0.75 8.14 0.42
CA VAL A 383 -1.75 7.52 -0.48
C VAL A 383 -1.89 8.31 -1.79
N LEU A 384 -1.82 9.64 -1.75
CA LEU A 384 -1.82 10.48 -2.94
C LEU A 384 -0.68 10.11 -3.89
N GLU A 385 0.52 9.90 -3.33
CA GLU A 385 1.72 9.50 -4.07
C GLU A 385 1.62 8.06 -4.58
N ASP A 386 1.25 7.10 -3.73
CA ASP A 386 1.19 5.68 -4.08
C ASP A 386 0.10 5.34 -5.11
N GLU A 387 -1.08 5.98 -5.00
CA GLU A 387 -2.22 5.70 -5.88
C GLU A 387 -2.32 6.65 -7.09
N GLY A 388 -1.47 7.67 -7.16
CA GLY A 388 -1.41 8.61 -8.29
C GLY A 388 -2.71 9.39 -8.49
N ILE A 389 -3.35 9.81 -7.39
CA ILE A 389 -4.66 10.46 -7.38
C ILE A 389 -4.58 11.84 -8.03
N ARG A 390 -5.58 12.19 -8.85
CA ARG A 390 -5.61 13.44 -9.62
C ARG A 390 -7.03 14.00 -9.75
N LEU A 391 -7.14 15.33 -9.77
CA LEU A 391 -8.43 16.05 -9.89
C LEU A 391 -9.19 15.81 -11.20
N ASN A 392 -8.47 15.49 -12.27
CA ASN A 392 -9.05 15.21 -13.59
C ASN A 392 -8.88 13.71 -13.92
N PRO A 393 -9.66 12.82 -13.29
CA PRO A 393 -9.57 11.40 -13.55
C PRO A 393 -9.98 11.10 -15.00
N SER A 394 -9.20 10.27 -15.67
CA SER A 394 -9.44 9.84 -17.07
C SER A 394 -10.17 8.50 -17.15
N THR A 395 -10.30 7.79 -16.02
CA THR A 395 -10.97 6.50 -15.92
C THR A 395 -11.89 6.46 -14.70
N LYS A 396 -12.90 5.57 -14.72
CA LYS A 396 -13.78 5.35 -13.55
C LYS A 396 -13.02 4.88 -12.31
N LYS A 397 -11.92 4.14 -12.50
CA LYS A 397 -11.05 3.70 -11.39
C LYS A 397 -10.36 4.89 -10.75
N GLU A 398 -9.80 5.79 -11.54
CA GLU A 398 -9.19 7.02 -11.00
C GLU A 398 -10.20 7.93 -10.32
N GLU A 399 -11.41 8.04 -10.88
CA GLU A 399 -12.50 8.82 -10.29
C GLU A 399 -12.95 8.23 -8.95
N TRP A 400 -12.93 6.90 -8.83
CA TRP A 400 -13.20 6.18 -7.59
C TRP A 400 -12.13 6.44 -6.52
N MET A 401 -10.85 6.41 -6.89
CA MET A 401 -9.74 6.72 -5.98
C MET A 401 -9.84 8.16 -5.46
N LEU A 402 -10.08 9.12 -6.36
CA LEU A 402 -10.31 10.51 -5.99
C LEU A 402 -11.50 10.64 -5.03
N ARG A 403 -12.59 9.91 -5.26
CA ARG A 403 -13.76 9.92 -4.38
C ARG A 403 -13.42 9.47 -2.97
N ILE A 404 -12.80 8.30 -2.80
CA ILE A 404 -12.45 7.76 -1.48
C ILE A 404 -11.49 8.71 -0.73
N TYR A 405 -10.55 9.30 -1.45
CA TYR A 405 -9.60 10.26 -0.90
C TYR A 405 -10.27 11.53 -0.38
N LEU A 406 -11.23 12.08 -1.13
CA LEU A 406 -12.00 13.26 -0.70
C LEU A 406 -13.02 12.94 0.41
N GLU A 407 -13.49 11.70 0.50
CA GLU A 407 -14.43 11.28 1.54
C GLU A 407 -13.76 10.95 2.88
N ALA A 408 -12.43 10.79 2.90
CA ALA A 408 -11.68 10.47 4.11
C ALA A 408 -11.65 11.67 5.06
N GLU A 409 -12.11 11.46 6.30
CA GLU A 409 -12.27 12.53 7.27
C GLU A 409 -11.75 12.14 8.65
N LEU A 410 -11.15 13.12 9.33
CA LEU A 410 -10.87 13.08 10.76
C LEU A 410 -11.96 13.85 11.51
N ILE A 411 -12.87 13.09 12.12
CA ILE A 411 -13.89 13.60 13.03
C ILE A 411 -13.34 13.51 14.46
N GLY A 412 -12.70 14.58 14.91
CA GLY A 412 -12.07 14.70 16.22
C GLY A 412 -11.11 15.88 16.28
N ASP A 413 -10.39 15.99 17.39
CA ASP A 413 -9.35 17.00 17.60
C ASP A 413 -8.05 16.58 16.87
N PRO A 414 -7.59 17.32 15.83
CA PRO A 414 -6.37 16.98 15.09
C PRO A 414 -5.10 17.19 15.92
N VAL A 415 -5.13 18.02 16.95
CA VAL A 415 -3.98 18.34 17.80
C VAL A 415 -3.74 17.28 18.87
N LEU A 416 -4.73 16.43 19.12
CA LEU A 416 -4.65 15.40 20.15
C LEU A 416 -3.49 14.45 19.87
N GLN A 417 -2.60 14.27 20.84
CA GLN A 417 -1.44 13.40 20.69
C GLN A 417 -1.81 11.94 20.96
N TYR A 418 -1.29 11.03 20.14
CA TYR A 418 -1.28 9.61 20.44
C TYR A 418 0.06 9.21 21.09
N PRO A 419 0.07 8.46 22.20
CA PRO A 419 1.32 8.10 22.87
C PRO A 419 2.30 7.35 21.97
N ALA A 420 3.60 7.57 22.19
CA ALA A 420 4.63 6.79 21.52
C ALA A 420 4.53 5.31 21.93
N VAL A 421 4.45 4.44 20.94
CA VAL A 421 4.49 2.99 21.12
C VAL A 421 5.73 2.50 20.39
N GLU A 422 6.64 1.85 21.11
CA GLU A 422 7.78 1.18 20.47
C GLU A 422 7.27 -0.05 19.74
N TRP A 423 7.57 -0.13 18.44
CA TRP A 423 7.32 -1.32 17.67
C TRP A 423 8.24 -2.43 18.15
N ASN A 424 7.66 -3.45 18.78
CA ASN A 424 8.42 -4.61 19.23
C ASN A 424 8.88 -5.47 18.04
N GLN A 425 9.83 -6.37 18.29
CA GLN A 425 10.33 -7.30 17.28
C GLN A 425 9.25 -8.29 16.82
N PRO A 426 9.15 -8.58 15.50
CA PRO A 426 8.20 -9.51 14.91
C PRO A 426 8.07 -10.82 15.69
N ARG A 427 6.87 -11.13 16.16
CA ARG A 427 6.48 -12.43 16.69
C ARG A 427 6.32 -13.38 15.51
N THR A 428 6.75 -14.62 15.72
CA THR A 428 6.61 -15.66 14.70
C THR A 428 5.17 -16.19 14.68
N HIS A 429 4.53 -16.06 13.51
CA HIS A 429 3.25 -16.71 13.23
C HIS A 429 3.31 -18.23 13.47
N PRO A 430 2.18 -18.89 13.78
CA PRO A 430 2.12 -20.34 13.96
C PRO A 430 2.63 -21.10 12.73
N LYS A 431 3.58 -22.03 12.94
CA LYS A 431 4.14 -22.81 11.84
C LYS A 431 3.24 -24.00 11.51
N ILE A 432 3.12 -24.28 10.22
CA ILE A 432 2.34 -25.39 9.66
C ILE A 432 3.35 -26.31 8.99
N ASP A 433 3.55 -27.49 9.59
CA ASP A 433 4.41 -28.50 8.99
C ASP A 433 3.63 -29.18 7.86
N ILE A 434 4.08 -28.92 6.63
CA ILE A 434 3.48 -29.50 5.42
C ILE A 434 3.76 -31.02 5.42
N PRO A 435 2.72 -31.87 5.37
CA PRO A 435 2.90 -33.32 5.52
C PRO A 435 3.65 -33.95 4.35
N PRO A 436 4.33 -35.11 4.54
CA PRO A 436 5.07 -35.79 3.47
C PRO A 436 4.18 -36.27 2.30
N ASN A 437 2.89 -36.51 2.54
CA ASN A 437 1.92 -36.85 1.49
C ASN A 437 1.44 -35.62 0.70
N CYS A 438 1.91 -34.43 1.05
CA CYS A 438 1.77 -33.20 0.28
C CYS A 438 3.10 -32.85 -0.38
N ILE A 439 3.13 -32.85 -1.72
CA ILE A 439 4.28 -32.39 -2.49
C ILE A 439 3.89 -31.04 -3.08
N ASP A 440 4.61 -29.99 -2.71
CA ASP A 440 4.34 -28.62 -3.14
C ASP A 440 2.87 -28.23 -3.00
N THR A 441 2.38 -28.35 -1.76
CA THR A 441 0.99 -28.10 -1.35
C THR A 441 -0.08 -28.87 -2.13
N VAL A 442 0.28 -29.90 -2.90
CA VAL A 442 -0.68 -30.87 -3.46
C VAL A 442 -0.76 -32.08 -2.54
N CYS A 443 -1.83 -32.13 -1.76
CA CYS A 443 -2.10 -33.12 -0.73
C CYS A 443 -2.99 -34.26 -1.25
N LYS A 444 -2.59 -35.51 -0.97
CA LYS A 444 -3.33 -36.71 -1.41
C LYS A 444 -4.10 -37.34 -0.27
N GLY A 445 -5.37 -37.65 -0.54
CA GLY A 445 -6.26 -38.29 0.42
C GLY A 445 -6.27 -37.57 1.75
N LYS A 446 -6.48 -38.34 2.80
CA LYS A 446 -6.50 -37.84 4.17
C LYS A 446 -5.11 -37.32 4.58
N THR A 447 -5.06 -36.05 4.99
CA THR A 447 -3.82 -35.30 5.20
C THR A 447 -3.76 -34.75 6.62
N THR A 448 -2.64 -34.97 7.30
CA THR A 448 -2.46 -34.60 8.72
C THR A 448 -1.43 -33.50 8.87
N PHE A 449 -1.89 -32.26 9.08
CA PHE A 449 -1.06 -31.09 9.36
C PHE A 449 -0.62 -31.05 10.81
N ASN A 450 0.65 -30.74 11.05
CA ASN A 450 1.19 -30.54 12.40
C ASN A 450 1.51 -29.07 12.64
N PHE A 451 1.40 -28.64 13.89
CA PHE A 451 1.61 -27.25 14.30
C PHE A 451 2.65 -27.16 15.41
N ASP A 452 3.47 -26.11 15.37
CA ASP A 452 4.50 -25.86 16.40
C ASP A 452 3.91 -25.53 17.78
N ARG A 453 2.64 -25.12 17.81
CA ARG A 453 1.88 -24.74 19.02
C ARG A 453 0.42 -25.16 18.92
N THR A 454 -0.32 -24.97 20.01
CA THR A 454 -1.76 -25.21 20.04
C THR A 454 -2.46 -24.10 19.27
N VAL A 455 -3.33 -24.47 18.32
CA VAL A 455 -4.03 -23.54 17.43
C VAL A 455 -5.50 -23.95 17.27
N SER A 456 -6.32 -23.01 16.81
CA SER A 456 -7.58 -23.30 16.12
C SER A 456 -7.32 -23.35 14.62
N ALA A 457 -7.78 -24.40 13.94
CA ALA A 457 -7.60 -24.60 12.51
C ALA A 457 -8.95 -24.56 11.80
N LYS A 458 -9.02 -23.92 10.64
CA LYS A 458 -10.20 -23.91 9.76
C LYS A 458 -9.77 -24.17 8.33
N VAL A 459 -10.51 -25.00 7.62
CA VAL A 459 -10.29 -25.25 6.20
C VAL A 459 -11.46 -24.71 5.41
N PHE A 460 -11.12 -23.94 4.39
CA PHE A 460 -12.08 -23.37 3.46
C PHE A 460 -11.81 -23.92 2.06
N TYR A 461 -12.87 -24.31 1.36
CA TYR A 461 -12.80 -24.61 -0.07
C TYR A 461 -12.93 -23.34 -0.89
N LEU A 462 -12.12 -23.23 -1.93
CA LEU A 462 -12.04 -22.06 -2.79
C LEU A 462 -12.67 -22.40 -4.15
N GLU A 463 -13.81 -21.77 -4.44
CA GLU A 463 -14.53 -21.94 -5.71
C GLU A 463 -14.48 -20.66 -6.55
N HIS A 464 -14.05 -20.75 -7.81
CA HIS A 464 -14.21 -19.66 -8.77
C HIS A 464 -15.66 -19.61 -9.25
N ARG A 465 -16.34 -18.49 -9.03
CA ARG A 465 -17.69 -18.27 -9.50
C ARG A 465 -17.75 -17.07 -10.43
N TYR A 466 -18.32 -17.28 -11.61
CA TYR A 466 -18.62 -16.19 -12.55
C TYR A 466 -19.90 -15.47 -12.11
N LEU A 467 -19.80 -14.17 -11.85
CA LEU A 467 -20.91 -13.28 -11.56
C LEU A 467 -21.17 -12.37 -12.78
N PRO A 468 -22.40 -12.39 -13.35
CA PRO A 468 -22.70 -11.71 -14.62
C PRO A 468 -22.33 -10.23 -14.72
N ASP A 469 -22.35 -9.49 -13.60
CA ASP A 469 -22.12 -8.04 -13.54
C ASP A 469 -20.75 -7.66 -12.96
N LYS A 470 -19.95 -8.68 -12.62
CA LYS A 470 -18.90 -8.59 -11.60
C LYS A 470 -17.61 -9.32 -12.03
N GLY A 471 -17.70 -10.29 -12.94
CA GLY A 471 -16.53 -11.07 -13.39
C GLY A 471 -16.34 -12.33 -12.54
N TYR A 472 -15.11 -12.83 -12.45
CA TYR A 472 -14.79 -14.02 -11.65
C TYR A 472 -14.40 -13.60 -10.22
N SER A 473 -15.01 -14.24 -9.23
CA SER A 473 -14.66 -14.08 -7.80
C SER A 473 -14.33 -15.45 -7.20
N ILE A 474 -13.34 -15.53 -6.31
CA ILE A 474 -13.05 -16.72 -5.52
C ILE A 474 -13.86 -16.68 -4.22
N PHE A 475 -14.70 -17.69 -4.00
CA PHE A 475 -15.48 -17.85 -2.77
C PHE A 475 -14.87 -18.91 -1.86
N GLY A 476 -14.70 -18.55 -0.57
CA GLY A 476 -14.30 -19.47 0.48
C GLY A 476 -15.50 -20.05 1.24
N GLU A 477 -15.78 -21.35 1.11
CA GLU A 477 -16.78 -22.05 1.94
C GLU A 477 -16.08 -22.80 3.08
N LEU A 478 -16.50 -22.58 4.33
CA LEU A 478 -15.97 -23.31 5.48
C LEU A 478 -16.39 -24.78 5.40
N VAL A 479 -15.44 -25.68 5.20
CA VAL A 479 -15.71 -27.12 5.04
C VAL A 479 -15.37 -27.93 6.28
N ASP A 480 -14.41 -27.49 7.07
CA ASP A 480 -14.02 -28.17 8.30
C ASP A 480 -13.31 -27.22 9.30
N LYS A 481 -13.33 -27.58 10.58
CA LYS A 481 -12.69 -26.81 11.65
C LYS A 481 -12.30 -27.67 12.84
N ALA A 482 -11.22 -27.28 13.51
CA ALA A 482 -10.76 -27.83 14.78
C ALA A 482 -10.35 -26.70 15.74
N LYS A 483 -10.47 -26.94 17.05
CA LYS A 483 -10.06 -26.00 18.11
C LYS A 483 -9.12 -26.71 19.08
N ASP A 484 -8.16 -25.95 19.60
CA ASP A 484 -7.19 -26.40 20.61
C ASP A 484 -6.38 -27.65 20.20
N VAL A 485 -5.93 -27.68 18.95
CA VAL A 485 -5.19 -28.80 18.35
C VAL A 485 -3.72 -28.49 18.10
N ARG A 486 -2.87 -29.52 18.15
CA ARG A 486 -1.48 -29.48 17.66
C ARG A 486 -1.25 -30.31 16.39
N GLU A 487 -2.23 -31.14 16.06
CA GLU A 487 -2.28 -31.96 14.88
C GLU A 487 -3.72 -31.91 14.37
N TYR A 488 -3.90 -31.70 13.08
CA TYR A 488 -5.20 -31.62 12.45
C TYR A 488 -5.22 -32.45 11.18
N THR A 489 -6.14 -33.41 11.13
CA THR A 489 -6.30 -34.28 9.97
C THR A 489 -7.51 -33.87 9.14
N PHE A 490 -7.26 -33.42 7.93
CA PHE A 490 -8.26 -33.04 6.96
C PHE A 490 -8.50 -34.17 5.95
N ASP A 491 -9.77 -34.42 5.63
CA ASP A 491 -10.19 -35.38 4.61
C ASP A 491 -10.96 -34.60 3.54
N PRO A 492 -10.37 -34.35 2.36
CA PRO A 492 -10.94 -33.43 1.38
C PRO A 492 -12.23 -34.01 0.79
N PRO A 493 -13.38 -33.29 0.87
CA PRO A 493 -14.66 -33.80 0.35
C PRO A 493 -14.74 -33.85 -1.18
N TYR A 494 -13.91 -33.05 -1.87
CA TYR A 494 -13.85 -32.96 -3.34
C TYR A 494 -12.43 -32.56 -3.77
N GLU A 495 -12.14 -32.67 -5.05
CA GLU A 495 -10.86 -32.24 -5.61
C GLU A 495 -10.88 -30.73 -5.87
N GLY A 496 -9.86 -30.00 -5.39
CA GLY A 496 -9.71 -28.56 -5.66
C GLY A 496 -8.79 -27.81 -4.70
N LYS A 497 -8.84 -26.46 -4.75
CA LYS A 497 -8.01 -25.57 -3.93
C LYS A 497 -8.68 -25.28 -2.59
N TYR A 498 -7.88 -25.28 -1.53
CA TYR A 498 -8.29 -25.04 -0.16
C TYR A 498 -7.38 -23.99 0.51
N LEU A 499 -7.92 -23.31 1.51
CA LEU A 499 -7.20 -22.41 2.41
C LEU A 499 -7.30 -22.95 3.84
N LEU A 500 -6.17 -23.36 4.41
CA LEU A 500 -6.04 -23.69 5.83
C LEU A 500 -5.63 -22.42 6.59
N ARG A 501 -6.50 -21.96 7.49
CA ARG A 501 -6.20 -20.89 8.45
C ARG A 501 -5.94 -21.48 9.81
N VAL A 502 -4.87 -21.04 10.46
CA VAL A 502 -4.53 -21.44 11.82
C VAL A 502 -4.31 -20.22 12.69
N PHE A 503 -4.98 -20.18 13.85
CA PHE A 503 -4.94 -19.07 14.80
C PHE A 503 -4.49 -19.57 16.17
N ASP A 504 -3.47 -18.95 16.76
CA ASP A 504 -2.94 -19.33 18.08
C ASP A 504 -3.55 -18.55 19.24
N GLY A 505 -4.59 -17.74 18.97
CA GLY A 505 -5.17 -16.81 19.92
C GLY A 505 -4.59 -15.39 19.81
N LYS A 506 -3.55 -15.18 19.01
CA LYS A 506 -2.92 -13.87 18.80
C LYS A 506 -2.51 -13.57 17.36
N LEU A 507 -2.07 -14.58 16.60
CA LEU A 507 -1.59 -14.45 15.22
C LEU A 507 -2.18 -15.54 14.35
N GLU A 508 -2.47 -15.22 13.09
CA GLU A 508 -2.89 -16.19 12.09
C GLU A 508 -1.78 -16.63 11.12
N SER A 509 -1.86 -17.85 10.60
CA SER A 509 -1.13 -18.31 9.41
C SER A 509 -2.06 -18.93 8.40
N TRP A 510 -1.83 -18.62 7.13
CA TRP A 510 -2.68 -19.01 6.02
C TRP A 510 -1.87 -19.88 5.07
N LEU A 511 -2.32 -21.11 4.83
CA LEU A 511 -1.71 -22.05 3.89
C LEU A 511 -2.72 -22.37 2.79
N ALA A 512 -2.41 -21.98 1.55
CA ALA A 512 -3.13 -22.43 0.37
C ALA A 512 -2.59 -23.80 -0.07
N PHE A 513 -3.50 -24.73 -0.37
CA PHE A 513 -3.12 -26.07 -0.82
C PHE A 513 -4.18 -26.66 -1.74
N TYR A 514 -3.76 -27.57 -2.61
CA TYR A 514 -4.67 -28.37 -3.43
C TYR A 514 -4.85 -29.73 -2.77
N ALA A 515 -6.07 -30.26 -2.75
CA ALA A 515 -6.32 -31.59 -2.20
C ALA A 515 -7.34 -32.39 -3.02
N SER A 516 -7.24 -33.72 -2.97
CA SER A 516 -8.14 -34.64 -3.67
C SER A 516 -8.55 -35.83 -2.76
N PRO A 517 -9.83 -36.27 -2.78
CA PRO A 517 -10.34 -37.39 -1.98
C PRO A 517 -9.78 -38.76 -2.39
N ILE A 518 -9.02 -38.84 -3.49
CA ILE A 518 -8.55 -40.11 -4.05
C ILE A 518 -7.20 -40.47 -3.43
N ASP A 519 -7.14 -41.62 -2.72
CA ASP A 519 -5.91 -42.16 -2.10
C ASP A 519 -4.86 -42.60 -3.15
N GLU A 520 -5.30 -42.95 -4.36
CA GLU A 520 -4.48 -43.34 -5.51
C GLU A 520 -4.86 -42.52 -6.74
N LEU A 521 -4.08 -41.48 -7.04
CA LEU A 521 -3.96 -41.07 -8.43
C LEU A 521 -3.16 -42.18 -9.11
N GLU A 522 -3.84 -43.04 -9.88
CA GLU A 522 -3.18 -44.01 -10.76
C GLU A 522 -2.46 -43.23 -11.87
N ILE A 523 -1.36 -42.54 -11.52
CA ILE A 523 -0.39 -42.07 -12.49
C ILE A 523 0.40 -43.31 -12.85
N SER A 524 0.06 -43.94 -13.97
CA SER A 524 0.99 -44.88 -14.59
C SER A 524 2.22 -44.08 -15.05
N TYR A 525 3.26 -44.03 -14.22
CA TYR A 525 4.54 -43.44 -14.63
C TYR A 525 5.22 -44.37 -15.65
N PRO A 526 5.79 -43.86 -16.74
CA PRO A 526 6.82 -44.59 -17.47
C PRO A 526 8.09 -44.67 -16.59
N HIS A 527 8.80 -45.81 -16.66
CA HIS A 527 9.96 -46.17 -15.84
C HIS A 527 11.15 -45.18 -15.83
N ASN A 528 11.94 -45.20 -14.73
CA ASN A 528 13.31 -44.66 -14.49
C ASN A 528 13.82 -43.52 -15.40
N VAL A 529 14.12 -42.35 -14.80
CA VAL A 529 14.62 -41.17 -15.51
C VAL A 529 16.11 -40.97 -15.23
N THR A 530 16.92 -40.82 -16.28
CA THR A 530 18.36 -40.50 -16.18
C THR A 530 18.61 -39.15 -16.83
N ALA A 531 19.31 -38.26 -16.14
CA ALA A 531 19.65 -36.91 -16.59
C ALA A 531 21.16 -36.66 -16.44
N HIS A 532 21.75 -35.89 -17.34
CA HIS A 532 23.17 -35.56 -17.32
C HIS A 532 23.36 -34.07 -17.05
N VAL A 533 24.29 -33.72 -16.18
CA VAL A 533 24.56 -32.35 -15.74
C VAL A 533 25.92 -31.93 -16.30
N GLY A 534 25.90 -31.38 -17.49
CA GLY A 534 27.12 -31.15 -18.29
C GLY A 534 27.81 -32.46 -18.70
N GLU A 535 29.03 -32.34 -19.25
CA GLU A 535 29.81 -33.50 -19.76
C GLU A 535 30.49 -34.34 -18.66
N LEU A 536 30.34 -33.93 -17.41
CA LEU A 536 31.14 -34.45 -16.29
C LEU A 536 30.31 -35.23 -15.28
N LEU A 537 28.98 -35.17 -15.30
CA LEU A 537 28.10 -35.76 -14.28
C LEU A 537 26.85 -36.44 -14.86
N GLU A 538 26.51 -37.62 -14.33
CA GLU A 538 25.27 -38.37 -14.57
C GLU A 538 24.46 -38.46 -13.28
N VAL A 539 23.15 -38.22 -13.38
CA VAL A 539 22.18 -38.24 -12.28
C VAL A 539 21.03 -39.18 -12.64
N LYS A 540 20.82 -40.21 -11.83
CA LYS A 540 19.77 -41.22 -12.03
C LYS A 540 18.69 -41.08 -10.97
N ILE A 541 17.44 -40.97 -11.39
CA ILE A 541 16.26 -40.92 -10.51
C ILE A 541 15.45 -42.21 -10.71
N ASN A 542 15.32 -42.99 -9.63
CA ASN A 542 14.63 -44.27 -9.67
C ASN A 542 13.11 -44.12 -9.44
N ALA A 543 12.37 -45.23 -9.61
CA ALA A 543 10.91 -45.28 -9.41
C ALA A 543 10.43 -44.99 -7.97
N ASN A 544 11.35 -44.93 -6.99
CA ASN A 544 11.06 -44.57 -5.60
C ASN A 544 11.46 -43.11 -5.27
N LEU A 545 11.87 -42.33 -6.29
CA LEU A 545 12.31 -40.94 -6.19
C LEU A 545 13.66 -40.71 -5.49
N ASP A 546 14.52 -41.72 -5.38
CA ASP A 546 15.90 -41.54 -4.93
C ASP A 546 16.80 -41.14 -6.11
N ALA A 547 17.72 -40.20 -5.87
CA ALA A 547 18.68 -39.73 -6.87
C ALA A 547 20.13 -40.15 -6.55
N GLU A 548 20.82 -40.72 -7.54
CA GLU A 548 22.25 -41.05 -7.46
C GLU A 548 23.08 -40.23 -8.47
N CYS A 549 24.17 -39.62 -8.01
CA CYS A 549 25.12 -38.79 -8.77
C CYS A 549 26.42 -39.56 -9.04
N SER A 550 26.88 -39.62 -10.29
CA SER A 550 28.15 -40.25 -10.66
C SER A 550 28.94 -39.41 -11.67
N ILE A 551 30.26 -39.31 -11.48
CA ILE A 551 31.14 -38.46 -12.30
C ILE A 551 31.61 -39.24 -13.54
N ILE A 552 31.41 -38.66 -14.72
CA ILE A 552 31.69 -39.28 -16.02
C ILE A 552 33.12 -38.96 -16.50
N SER A 553 33.62 -37.73 -16.30
CA SER A 553 35.04 -37.35 -16.42
C SER A 553 35.30 -36.01 -15.72
N ALA A 554 36.52 -35.69 -15.24
CA ALA A 554 36.86 -34.36 -14.69
C ALA A 554 38.39 -34.08 -14.76
N PRO A 555 38.83 -32.85 -15.10
CA PRO A 555 40.10 -32.29 -14.65
C PRO A 555 40.04 -31.99 -13.14
N ASP A 556 41.17 -31.96 -12.44
CA ASP A 556 41.24 -31.86 -10.98
C ASP A 556 40.35 -30.73 -10.38
N GLY A 557 39.47 -31.10 -9.43
CA GLY A 557 38.69 -30.17 -8.60
C GLY A 557 37.15 -30.37 -8.51
N VAL A 558 36.56 -31.35 -9.18
CA VAL A 558 35.07 -31.56 -9.23
C VAL A 558 34.62 -32.71 -8.31
N SER A 559 33.64 -32.49 -7.40
CA SER A 559 33.03 -33.54 -6.55
C SER A 559 31.47 -33.50 -6.51
N CYS A 560 30.82 -34.65 -6.32
CA CYS A 560 29.35 -34.88 -6.31
C CYS A 560 28.71 -34.68 -4.90
N GLU A 561 29.20 -33.77 -4.06
CA GLU A 561 28.92 -33.87 -2.60
C GLU A 561 27.65 -33.20 -2.05
N ASN A 562 26.86 -32.43 -2.82
CA ASN A 562 25.58 -31.89 -2.30
C ASN A 562 24.55 -31.67 -3.41
N MET A 563 23.50 -32.50 -3.44
CA MET A 563 22.37 -32.41 -4.37
C MET A 563 21.04 -32.44 -3.61
N THR A 564 20.16 -31.45 -3.81
CA THR A 564 18.85 -31.29 -3.15
C THR A 564 17.72 -31.17 -4.18
N ILE A 565 16.57 -31.82 -3.95
CA ILE A 565 15.45 -31.90 -4.92
C ILE A 565 14.22 -31.11 -4.44
N LYS A 566 13.61 -30.28 -5.31
CA LYS A 566 12.31 -29.60 -5.07
C LYS A 566 11.33 -29.86 -6.22
N TRP A 567 10.07 -30.19 -5.89
CA TRP A 567 8.99 -30.43 -6.86
C TRP A 567 8.23 -29.13 -7.14
N ILE A 568 7.38 -29.03 -8.19
CA ILE A 568 6.36 -27.96 -8.38
C ILE A 568 5.20 -28.50 -9.24
N PRO A 569 3.91 -28.36 -8.87
CA PRO A 569 2.75 -28.77 -9.67
C PRO A 569 2.30 -27.65 -10.61
N ALA A 570 1.97 -28.00 -11.86
CA ALA A 570 1.30 -27.11 -12.82
C ALA A 570 0.05 -27.79 -13.41
N GLU A 571 -0.89 -26.98 -13.90
CA GLU A 571 -2.22 -27.37 -14.39
C GLU A 571 -2.24 -28.72 -15.14
N SER A 572 -3.20 -29.58 -14.79
CA SER A 572 -3.57 -30.75 -15.60
C SER A 572 -2.40 -31.68 -15.98
N GLY A 573 -1.64 -32.17 -14.98
CA GLY A 573 -0.79 -33.37 -15.12
C GLY A 573 0.67 -33.16 -15.55
N ILE A 574 1.31 -32.04 -15.18
CA ILE A 574 2.76 -31.78 -15.36
C ILE A 574 3.44 -31.54 -14.00
N PHE A 575 4.66 -32.07 -13.83
CA PHE A 575 5.50 -31.87 -12.64
C PHE A 575 6.94 -31.45 -12.99
N ARG A 576 7.57 -30.60 -12.16
CA ARG A 576 8.97 -30.13 -12.28
C ARG A 576 9.85 -30.55 -11.10
N ILE A 577 11.17 -30.73 -11.32
CA ILE A 577 12.19 -31.20 -10.36
C ILE A 577 13.48 -30.37 -10.48
N ILE A 578 13.98 -29.72 -9.43
CA ILE A 578 15.24 -28.90 -9.46
C ILE A 578 16.35 -29.51 -8.58
N PHE A 579 17.63 -29.52 -9.01
CA PHE A 579 18.82 -29.97 -8.25
C PHE A 579 20.09 -29.10 -8.43
N THR A 580 21.07 -29.12 -7.51
CA THR A 580 22.32 -28.31 -7.58
C THR A 580 23.60 -29.15 -7.47
N VAL A 581 24.70 -28.77 -8.14
CA VAL A 581 26.04 -29.40 -8.08
C VAL A 581 27.13 -28.33 -8.01
N SER A 582 28.18 -28.49 -7.20
CA SER A 582 29.21 -27.44 -7.01
C SER A 582 30.66 -27.90 -7.26
N ALA A 583 31.48 -27.05 -7.90
CA ALA A 583 32.92 -27.23 -8.12
C ALA A 583 33.65 -25.88 -8.18
N ASN A 584 34.84 -25.77 -7.54
CA ASN A 584 35.69 -24.57 -7.51
C ASN A 584 34.96 -23.24 -7.17
N ASN A 585 34.14 -23.27 -6.11
CA ASN A 585 33.28 -22.18 -5.62
C ASN A 585 32.08 -21.80 -6.50
N ASP A 586 31.87 -22.49 -7.63
CA ASP A 586 30.67 -22.33 -8.46
C ASP A 586 29.68 -23.46 -8.19
N SER A 587 28.40 -23.12 -7.98
CA SER A 587 27.29 -24.07 -7.88
C SER A 587 26.36 -23.93 -9.08
N VAL A 588 26.10 -25.01 -9.78
CA VAL A 588 25.21 -25.08 -10.95
C VAL A 588 23.93 -25.82 -10.57
N GLN A 589 22.79 -25.14 -10.70
CA GLN A 589 21.45 -25.69 -10.46
C GLN A 589 20.80 -26.09 -11.80
N GLY A 590 20.15 -27.26 -11.88
CA GLY A 590 19.47 -27.81 -13.06
C GLY A 590 18.06 -28.30 -12.73
N GLU A 591 17.17 -28.35 -13.72
CA GLU A 591 15.74 -28.68 -13.58
C GLU A 591 15.27 -29.75 -14.61
N ILE A 592 14.30 -30.60 -14.25
CA ILE A 592 13.70 -31.65 -15.08
C ILE A 592 12.16 -31.57 -15.00
N GLU A 593 11.46 -31.59 -16.14
CA GLU A 593 9.98 -31.59 -16.23
C GLU A 593 9.45 -32.93 -16.79
N VAL A 594 8.36 -33.47 -16.23
CA VAL A 594 7.80 -34.80 -16.60
C VAL A 594 6.33 -34.70 -17.07
N LYS A 595 6.00 -35.31 -18.22
CA LYS A 595 4.69 -35.30 -18.91
C LYS A 595 4.27 -36.69 -19.41
N VAL A 596 2.99 -37.04 -19.39
CA VAL A 596 2.44 -38.38 -19.79
C VAL A 596 1.90 -38.38 -21.25
N GLU A 597 2.07 -39.50 -22.01
CA GLU A 597 2.39 -39.52 -23.48
C GLU A 597 1.29 -39.74 -24.58
N GLY A 598 1.57 -39.19 -25.79
CA GLY A 598 1.02 -39.46 -27.14
C GLY A 598 1.96 -38.87 -28.24
N MET A 599 1.86 -39.26 -29.55
CA MET A 599 2.70 -38.61 -30.61
C MET A 599 2.17 -37.19 -30.88
N ASN A 600 2.72 -36.23 -30.17
CA ASN A 600 2.41 -34.83 -30.34
C ASN A 600 3.28 -34.23 -31.44
N ILE A 601 2.61 -33.61 -32.42
CA ILE A 601 3.25 -32.73 -33.39
C ILE A 601 2.92 -31.31 -32.94
N THR A 602 3.88 -30.67 -32.29
CA THR A 602 3.74 -29.29 -31.80
C THR A 602 4.60 -28.41 -32.67
N ALA A 603 3.96 -27.43 -33.31
CA ALA A 603 4.66 -26.37 -34.01
C ALA A 603 5.15 -25.32 -33.02
N ILE A 604 6.36 -24.84 -33.28
CA ILE A 604 6.96 -23.70 -32.61
C ILE A 604 7.42 -22.77 -33.74
N SER A 605 6.79 -21.62 -33.84
CA SER A 605 7.23 -20.56 -34.74
C SER A 605 7.89 -19.49 -33.87
N PRO A 606 9.23 -19.34 -33.87
CA PRO A 606 9.89 -18.24 -33.19
C PRO A 606 9.48 -16.87 -33.76
N GLN A 607 9.58 -15.90 -32.86
CA GLN A 607 9.46 -14.48 -33.14
C GLN A 607 10.62 -13.98 -34.00
N ASN A 608 10.34 -12.98 -34.82
CA ASN A 608 11.16 -12.45 -35.91
C ASN A 608 12.62 -12.15 -35.49
N GLY A 609 13.60 -12.59 -36.28
CA GLY A 609 15.02 -12.28 -36.07
C GLY A 609 15.45 -10.96 -36.73
N SER A 610 16.20 -10.14 -35.99
CA SER A 610 16.65 -8.79 -36.33
C SER A 610 17.77 -8.74 -37.39
N THR A 611 17.62 -7.91 -38.43
CA THR A 611 18.48 -6.74 -38.78
C THR A 611 18.32 -6.35 -40.26
N GLY A 612 17.81 -5.14 -40.53
CA GLY A 612 18.04 -4.38 -41.77
C GLY A 612 17.49 -4.86 -43.13
N GLN A 613 16.87 -6.04 -43.23
CA GLN A 613 16.29 -6.63 -44.46
C GLN A 613 14.95 -7.35 -44.10
N PRO A 614 14.01 -7.59 -45.04
CA PRO A 614 12.62 -8.02 -44.73
C PRO A 614 12.54 -9.30 -43.89
N LEU A 615 11.57 -9.36 -42.97
CA LEU A 615 11.46 -10.30 -41.85
C LEU A 615 11.61 -11.77 -42.29
N ASP A 616 12.59 -12.46 -41.69
CA ASP A 616 12.79 -13.90 -41.86
C ASP A 616 12.29 -14.62 -40.61
N VAL A 617 11.47 -15.65 -40.81
CA VAL A 617 10.86 -16.43 -39.72
C VAL A 617 11.25 -17.89 -39.87
N GLU A 618 11.85 -18.44 -38.83
CA GLU A 618 12.11 -19.88 -38.76
C GLU A 618 10.85 -20.60 -38.29
N LEU A 619 10.49 -21.69 -38.96
CA LEU A 619 9.36 -22.53 -38.63
C LEU A 619 9.86 -23.90 -38.20
N CYS A 620 9.60 -24.24 -36.93
CA CYS A 620 10.04 -25.49 -36.36
C CYS A 620 8.84 -26.36 -35.99
N VAL A 621 9.01 -27.67 -36.15
CA VAL A 621 8.11 -28.65 -35.52
C VAL A 621 8.93 -29.65 -34.74
N SER A 622 8.42 -29.99 -33.57
CA SER A 622 9.00 -30.99 -32.70
C SER A 622 8.09 -32.21 -32.63
N LEU A 623 8.71 -33.37 -32.76
CA LEU A 623 8.08 -34.68 -32.84
C LEU A 623 8.67 -35.55 -31.73
N SER A 624 7.84 -36.44 -31.16
CA SER A 624 8.34 -37.38 -30.15
C SER A 624 9.36 -38.40 -30.70
N ARG A 625 9.47 -38.53 -32.03
CA ARG A 625 10.42 -39.42 -32.70
C ARG A 625 10.88 -38.89 -34.06
N SER A 626 11.98 -39.46 -34.57
CA SER A 626 12.66 -38.92 -35.74
C SER A 626 11.94 -39.35 -37.00
N CYS A 627 11.63 -38.38 -37.87
CA CYS A 627 10.82 -38.59 -39.05
C CYS A 627 11.33 -37.72 -40.19
N SER A 628 11.01 -38.09 -41.43
CA SER A 628 11.15 -37.17 -42.56
C SER A 628 9.95 -36.23 -42.58
N VAL A 629 10.18 -34.92 -42.62
CA VAL A 629 9.17 -33.88 -42.42
C VAL A 629 9.21 -32.83 -43.53
N GLU A 630 8.05 -32.49 -44.07
CA GLU A 630 7.87 -31.48 -45.11
C GLU A 630 6.91 -30.39 -44.64
N PHE A 631 7.22 -29.13 -44.98
CA PHE A 631 6.50 -27.93 -44.57
C PHE A 631 5.84 -27.27 -45.76
N TYR A 632 4.59 -26.84 -45.59
CA TYR A 632 3.77 -26.29 -46.66
C TYR A 632 3.05 -25.02 -46.22
N SER A 633 2.91 -24.06 -47.13
CA SER A 633 2.01 -22.90 -46.99
C SER A 633 1.11 -22.80 -48.21
N SER A 634 -0.21 -22.72 -47.98
CA SER A 634 -1.25 -22.70 -49.02
C SER A 634 -1.07 -23.77 -50.12
N GLY A 635 -0.53 -24.94 -49.74
CA GLY A 635 -0.29 -26.08 -50.63
C GLY A 635 1.06 -26.10 -51.35
N ASN A 636 1.87 -25.05 -51.26
CA ASN A 636 3.22 -25.01 -51.83
C ASN A 636 4.25 -25.42 -50.78
N LEU A 637 5.26 -26.19 -51.20
CA LEU A 637 6.34 -26.61 -50.31
C LEU A 637 7.23 -25.41 -50.00
N ILE A 638 7.38 -25.09 -48.72
CA ILE A 638 8.22 -23.99 -48.23
C ILE A 638 9.59 -24.51 -47.74
N GLY A 639 9.66 -25.77 -47.29
CA GLY A 639 10.90 -26.41 -46.87
C GLY A 639 10.69 -27.85 -46.41
N TYR A 640 11.76 -28.60 -46.19
CA TYR A 640 11.71 -29.97 -45.69
C TYR A 640 13.00 -30.32 -44.92
N GLY A 641 12.94 -31.37 -44.11
CA GLY A 641 14.09 -31.90 -43.39
C GLY A 641 13.78 -33.24 -42.71
N GLU A 642 14.75 -33.82 -42.02
CA GLU A 642 14.58 -35.12 -41.36
C GLU A 642 15.16 -35.07 -39.95
N GLY A 643 14.39 -35.52 -38.95
CA GLY A 643 14.76 -35.36 -37.56
C GLY A 643 13.58 -35.48 -36.60
N LYS A 644 13.86 -35.40 -35.30
CA LYS A 644 12.81 -35.23 -34.27
C LYS A 644 12.30 -33.80 -34.24
N ASN A 645 13.21 -32.85 -34.34
CA ASN A 645 12.91 -31.44 -34.42
C ASN A 645 13.44 -30.96 -35.77
N VAL A 646 12.55 -30.45 -36.60
CA VAL A 646 12.89 -30.03 -37.95
C VAL A 646 12.48 -28.58 -38.07
N CYS A 647 13.38 -27.74 -38.58
CA CYS A 647 13.18 -26.30 -38.74
C CYS A 647 13.47 -25.88 -40.17
N VAL A 648 12.75 -24.88 -40.66
CA VAL A 648 12.96 -24.28 -41.98
C VAL A 648 12.81 -22.76 -41.89
N GLU A 649 13.73 -22.01 -42.48
CA GLU A 649 13.63 -20.55 -42.56
C GLU A 649 12.71 -20.12 -43.71
N TRP A 650 11.82 -19.18 -43.43
CA TRP A 650 10.93 -18.56 -44.40
C TRP A 650 11.19 -17.06 -44.47
N SER A 651 11.88 -16.65 -45.53
CA SER A 651 12.40 -15.31 -45.71
C SER A 651 11.56 -14.39 -46.60
N GLY A 652 11.73 -13.07 -46.44
CA GLY A 652 11.18 -12.05 -47.35
C GLY A 652 9.71 -11.69 -47.10
N LEU A 653 9.31 -11.65 -45.83
CA LEU A 653 7.94 -11.37 -45.42
C LEU A 653 7.71 -9.87 -45.17
N ASP A 654 6.51 -9.38 -45.53
CA ASP A 654 6.10 -7.99 -45.24
C ASP A 654 5.82 -7.77 -43.74
N GLU A 655 6.12 -6.58 -43.20
CA GLU A 655 5.80 -6.14 -41.82
C GLU A 655 4.26 -6.10 -41.58
N GLY A 656 3.79 -6.51 -40.39
CA GLY A 656 2.38 -6.45 -39.97
C GLY A 656 1.41 -7.47 -40.60
N ARG A 657 1.88 -8.48 -41.34
CA ARG A 657 1.05 -9.36 -42.20
C ARG A 657 0.91 -10.80 -41.66
N LYS A 658 -0.25 -11.46 -41.88
CA LYS A 658 -0.54 -12.84 -41.43
C LYS A 658 -0.18 -13.90 -42.47
N TYR A 659 0.48 -14.99 -42.03
CA TYR A 659 0.85 -16.15 -42.86
C TYR A 659 0.44 -17.48 -42.20
N GLU A 660 0.05 -18.50 -42.99
CA GLU A 660 -0.45 -19.81 -42.51
C GLU A 660 0.35 -20.98 -43.11
N TRP A 661 0.57 -22.06 -42.35
CA TRP A 661 1.41 -23.19 -42.74
C TRP A 661 1.05 -24.51 -42.02
N MET A 662 1.50 -25.65 -42.54
CA MET A 662 1.30 -26.99 -41.96
C MET A 662 2.44 -27.96 -42.31
N VAL A 663 2.51 -29.12 -41.63
CA VAL A 663 3.55 -30.15 -41.89
C VAL A 663 3.00 -31.54 -42.14
N LYS A 664 3.80 -32.34 -42.83
CA LYS A 664 3.60 -33.78 -43.01
C LYS A 664 4.86 -34.53 -42.58
N ALA A 665 4.71 -35.51 -41.69
CA ALA A 665 5.81 -36.29 -41.13
C ALA A 665 5.66 -37.78 -41.42
N ASN A 666 6.69 -38.41 -42.00
CA ASN A 666 6.74 -39.85 -42.25
C ASN A 666 7.76 -40.51 -41.31
N CYS A 667 7.28 -41.38 -40.43
CA CYS A 667 8.06 -42.01 -39.38
C CYS A 667 8.06 -43.54 -39.60
N ASN A 668 9.15 -44.08 -40.14
CA ASN A 668 9.28 -45.51 -40.47
C ASN A 668 8.09 -46.10 -41.26
N GLY A 669 7.61 -45.35 -42.27
CA GLY A 669 6.60 -45.81 -43.22
C GLY A 669 5.15 -45.45 -42.87
N THR A 670 4.90 -44.92 -41.68
CA THR A 670 3.58 -44.38 -41.29
C THR A 670 3.60 -42.86 -41.38
N VAL A 671 2.62 -42.28 -42.08
CA VAL A 671 2.53 -40.83 -42.32
C VAL A 671 1.51 -40.19 -41.39
N TYR A 672 1.94 -39.10 -40.76
CA TYR A 672 1.17 -38.27 -39.85
C TYR A 672 1.08 -36.85 -40.42
N ASN A 673 -0.10 -36.25 -40.38
CA ASN A 673 -0.32 -34.87 -40.83
C ASN A 673 -0.63 -34.01 -39.61
N SER A 674 -0.16 -32.76 -39.63
CA SER A 674 -0.52 -31.80 -38.62
C SER A 674 -1.82 -31.05 -38.95
N ASN A 675 -2.30 -30.30 -37.96
CA ASN A 675 -3.23 -29.20 -38.18
C ASN A 675 -2.49 -28.00 -38.83
N THR A 676 -3.24 -27.02 -39.33
CA THR A 676 -2.70 -25.77 -39.89
C THR A 676 -2.49 -24.72 -38.80
N TRP A 677 -1.34 -24.05 -38.82
CA TRP A 677 -0.94 -23.00 -37.88
C TRP A 677 -0.65 -21.69 -38.60
N TRP A 678 -0.54 -20.58 -37.87
CA TRP A 678 -0.35 -19.26 -38.44
C TRP A 678 0.45 -18.31 -37.53
N PHE A 679 1.06 -17.27 -38.10
CA PHE A 679 1.71 -16.17 -37.36
C PHE A 679 1.55 -14.80 -38.07
N ARG A 680 1.92 -13.71 -37.38
CA ARG A 680 2.01 -12.34 -37.92
C ARG A 680 3.39 -11.72 -37.63
N THR A 681 3.86 -10.84 -38.50
CA THR A 681 5.11 -10.07 -38.35
C THR A 681 4.90 -8.70 -37.67
N SER A 682 5.94 -8.14 -37.03
CA SER A 682 5.90 -6.92 -36.17
C SER A 682 6.33 -5.60 -36.87
N PHE A 683 6.03 -4.45 -36.27
CA PHE A 683 6.41 -3.08 -36.67
C PHE A 683 7.63 -2.55 -35.89
N ARG A 684 8.33 -1.52 -36.41
CA ARG A 684 9.46 -0.84 -35.70
C ARG A 684 8.98 0.32 -34.81
N PRO A 685 9.71 0.69 -33.75
CA PRO A 685 9.34 1.79 -32.88
C PRO A 685 9.73 3.17 -33.42
N ALA A 686 9.02 4.21 -32.95
CA ALA A 686 9.23 5.61 -33.27
C ALA A 686 9.86 6.37 -32.09
N ALA A 687 11.11 6.85 -32.24
CA ALA A 687 11.86 7.49 -31.15
C ALA A 687 11.56 8.99 -30.98
N ASP A 688 11.28 9.46 -29.76
CA ASP A 688 11.21 10.88 -29.36
C ASP A 688 11.42 11.06 -27.83
N PHE A 689 11.70 12.29 -27.36
CA PHE A 689 11.82 12.61 -25.91
C PHE A 689 11.68 14.08 -25.50
N ARG A 690 11.52 14.37 -24.20
CA ARG A 690 11.59 15.72 -23.60
C ARG A 690 12.53 15.77 -22.38
N PHE A 691 12.84 16.96 -21.87
CA PHE A 691 13.69 17.14 -20.67
C PHE A 691 13.34 18.39 -19.86
N GLU A 692 13.69 18.40 -18.57
CA GLU A 692 13.44 19.47 -17.60
C GLU A 692 14.69 19.75 -16.76
N VAL A 693 15.06 21.03 -16.58
CA VAL A 693 16.30 21.45 -15.90
C VAL A 693 15.97 22.04 -14.53
N ASN A 694 16.58 21.50 -13.47
CA ASN A 694 16.46 22.01 -12.10
C ASN A 694 17.85 22.13 -11.44
N GLY A 695 18.37 23.35 -11.34
CA GLY A 695 19.72 23.58 -10.84
C GLY A 695 20.77 22.91 -11.75
N SER A 696 21.62 22.06 -11.16
CA SER A 696 22.57 21.20 -11.89
C SER A 696 21.97 19.88 -12.39
N SER A 697 20.76 19.53 -11.96
CA SER A 697 20.11 18.25 -12.26
C SER A 697 19.14 18.39 -13.44
N VAL A 698 19.21 17.48 -14.42
CA VAL A 698 18.30 17.47 -15.58
C VAL A 698 17.62 16.12 -15.71
N HIS A 699 16.30 16.16 -15.80
CA HIS A 699 15.44 14.98 -15.98
C HIS A 699 15.09 14.77 -17.45
N PHE A 700 15.24 13.57 -17.98
CA PHE A 700 15.00 13.19 -19.37
C PHE A 700 13.96 12.09 -19.48
N ILE A 701 12.92 12.33 -20.28
CA ILE A 701 11.78 11.43 -20.42
C ILE A 701 11.57 11.08 -21.89
N SER A 702 11.67 9.80 -22.23
CA SER A 702 11.33 9.28 -23.56
C SER A 702 9.82 9.39 -23.82
N THR A 703 9.46 9.86 -25.01
CA THR A 703 8.09 9.91 -25.52
C THR A 703 7.93 9.03 -26.76
N SER A 704 8.80 8.02 -26.88
CA SER A 704 8.83 7.08 -28.00
C SER A 704 7.64 6.12 -27.97
N THR A 705 7.20 5.62 -29.13
CA THR A 705 6.02 4.74 -29.25
C THR A 705 6.28 3.53 -30.13
N ASP A 706 5.54 2.45 -29.89
CA ASP A 706 5.53 1.25 -30.73
C ASP A 706 4.11 0.91 -31.18
N ALA A 707 3.93 0.57 -32.45
CA ALA A 707 2.61 0.35 -33.04
C ALA A 707 2.00 -1.02 -32.66
N ASP A 708 2.83 -1.99 -32.29
CA ASP A 708 2.40 -3.27 -31.73
C ASP A 708 2.17 -3.20 -30.21
N GLY A 709 2.45 -2.04 -29.59
CA GLY A 709 2.30 -1.82 -28.15
C GLY A 709 3.36 -2.52 -27.31
N GLN A 710 4.50 -2.86 -27.91
CA GLN A 710 5.60 -3.53 -27.23
C GLN A 710 6.38 -2.58 -26.31
N GLN A 711 7.00 -3.15 -25.27
CA GLN A 711 7.83 -2.37 -24.36
C GLN A 711 9.13 -1.92 -25.05
N LEU A 712 9.51 -0.67 -24.81
CA LEU A 712 10.73 -0.08 -25.36
C LEU A 712 11.85 -0.04 -24.32
N THR A 713 13.04 -0.43 -24.76
CA THR A 713 14.29 -0.25 -24.00
C THR A 713 14.99 1.00 -24.51
N CYS A 714 15.26 1.95 -23.59
CA CYS A 714 15.86 3.24 -23.90
C CYS A 714 17.33 3.32 -23.42
N ILE A 715 18.20 3.81 -24.30
CA ILE A 715 19.61 4.11 -24.00
C ILE A 715 19.90 5.57 -24.36
N TRP A 716 20.53 6.28 -23.42
CA TRP A 716 20.86 7.68 -23.53
C TRP A 716 22.36 7.91 -23.64
N GLU A 717 22.75 8.85 -24.48
CA GLU A 717 24.09 9.42 -24.51
C GLU A 717 23.99 10.92 -24.20
N PHE A 718 24.51 11.36 -23.06
CA PHE A 718 24.24 12.72 -22.55
C PHE A 718 25.13 13.82 -23.16
N GLY A 719 26.13 13.44 -23.96
CA GLY A 719 26.99 14.40 -24.67
C GLY A 719 28.12 15.01 -23.83
N ASP A 720 28.24 14.67 -22.54
CA ASP A 720 29.38 14.96 -21.67
C ASP A 720 30.40 13.80 -21.59
N GLY A 721 30.14 12.72 -22.33
CA GLY A 721 30.92 11.48 -22.35
C GLY A 721 30.34 10.36 -21.48
N THR A 722 29.24 10.61 -20.77
CA THR A 722 28.51 9.62 -19.97
C THR A 722 27.25 9.12 -20.68
N GLN A 723 26.74 7.98 -20.24
CA GLN A 723 25.54 7.32 -20.79
C GLN A 723 24.55 6.98 -19.67
N GLY A 724 23.28 6.92 -20.02
CA GLY A 724 22.18 6.57 -19.13
C GLY A 724 21.32 5.45 -19.70
N ASN A 725 20.61 4.75 -18.84
CA ASN A 725 19.68 3.69 -19.20
C ASN A 725 18.32 3.94 -18.58
N GLY A 726 17.27 3.38 -19.19
CA GLY A 726 15.89 3.58 -18.75
C GLY A 726 15.22 4.71 -19.53
N CYS A 727 13.91 4.61 -19.71
CA CYS A 727 13.15 5.58 -20.50
C CYS A 727 12.85 6.88 -19.75
N ASP A 728 13.06 6.88 -18.43
CA ASP A 728 13.09 8.06 -17.59
C ASP A 728 14.39 8.06 -16.78
N THR A 729 15.12 9.18 -16.77
CA THR A 729 16.43 9.25 -16.14
C THR A 729 16.84 10.67 -15.77
N THR A 730 17.56 10.82 -14.66
CA THR A 730 18.09 12.10 -14.20
C THR A 730 19.61 12.09 -14.31
N HIS A 731 20.20 13.18 -14.80
CA HIS A 731 21.64 13.35 -14.88
C HIS A 731 22.07 14.71 -14.36
N ASN A 732 23.15 14.74 -13.57
CA ASN A 732 23.70 15.97 -13.02
C ASN A 732 24.79 16.50 -13.94
N PHE A 733 24.61 17.73 -14.42
CA PHE A 733 25.56 18.44 -15.24
C PHE A 733 26.21 19.60 -14.48
N GLU A 734 27.47 19.84 -14.80
CA GLU A 734 28.06 21.14 -14.56
C GLU A 734 27.46 22.18 -15.53
N ALA A 735 27.44 23.44 -15.12
CA ALA A 735 26.86 24.53 -15.90
C ALA A 735 27.49 24.59 -17.32
N GLY A 736 26.69 24.35 -18.36
CA GLY A 736 27.15 24.19 -19.74
C GLY A 736 26.03 23.78 -20.72
N ASN A 737 26.38 23.53 -21.99
CA ASN A 737 25.47 23.05 -23.04
C ASN A 737 25.87 21.65 -23.56
N TYR A 738 24.93 20.71 -23.68
CA TYR A 738 25.19 19.32 -24.05
C TYR A 738 24.20 18.79 -25.12
N THR A 739 24.64 17.90 -26.02
CA THR A 739 23.78 17.25 -27.05
C THR A 739 23.47 15.82 -26.63
N VAL A 740 22.21 15.55 -26.34
CA VAL A 740 21.73 14.28 -25.79
C VAL A 740 21.05 13.45 -26.88
N THR A 741 21.37 12.15 -26.98
CA THR A 741 20.79 11.20 -27.94
C THR A 741 20.07 10.06 -27.23
N LEU A 742 18.87 9.71 -27.70
CA LEU A 742 18.09 8.56 -27.26
C LEU A 742 18.03 7.52 -28.37
N THR A 743 18.28 6.26 -28.03
CA THR A 743 17.99 5.09 -28.87
C THR A 743 16.97 4.20 -28.17
N VAL A 744 15.91 3.81 -28.89
CA VAL A 744 14.88 2.88 -28.39
C VAL A 744 14.87 1.59 -29.20
N THR A 745 14.67 0.47 -28.51
CA THR A 745 14.58 -0.88 -29.11
C THR A 745 13.37 -1.62 -28.53
N ASP A 746 12.56 -2.25 -29.37
CA ASP A 746 11.43 -3.08 -28.93
C ASP A 746 11.86 -4.50 -28.54
N GLU A 747 10.92 -5.27 -28.01
CA GLU A 747 11.14 -6.65 -27.56
C GLU A 747 11.49 -7.62 -28.70
N THR A 748 11.17 -7.26 -29.95
CA THR A 748 11.54 -8.03 -31.15
C THR A 748 12.92 -7.63 -31.70
N GLY A 749 13.60 -6.70 -31.03
CA GLY A 749 14.95 -6.26 -31.38
C GLY A 749 15.00 -5.24 -32.52
N LEU A 750 13.87 -4.62 -32.88
CA LEU A 750 13.84 -3.53 -33.86
C LEU A 750 14.06 -2.19 -33.14
N SER A 751 14.85 -1.29 -33.73
CA SER A 751 15.28 -0.05 -33.06
C SER A 751 15.20 1.22 -33.91
N SER A 752 15.18 2.37 -33.22
CA SER A 752 15.13 3.74 -33.77
C SER A 752 15.81 4.74 -32.81
N SER A 753 16.24 5.92 -33.28
CA SER A 753 17.01 6.89 -32.46
C SER A 753 16.79 8.38 -32.82
N ILE A 754 17.01 9.30 -31.86
CA ILE A 754 16.83 10.77 -32.00
C ILE A 754 17.73 11.61 -31.04
N SER A 755 18.06 12.88 -31.37
CA SER A 755 18.94 13.76 -30.54
C SER A 755 18.41 15.21 -30.31
N LYS A 756 18.67 15.83 -29.13
CA LYS A 756 18.31 17.23 -28.73
C LYS A 756 19.40 17.92 -27.86
N VAL A 757 19.38 19.25 -27.68
CA VAL A 757 20.41 20.04 -26.92
C VAL A 757 19.86 20.62 -25.60
N VAL A 758 20.65 20.63 -24.50
CA VAL A 758 20.28 21.02 -23.10
C VAL A 758 21.26 22.06 -22.49
N THR A 759 20.79 22.97 -21.60
CA THR A 759 21.56 24.06 -20.92
C THR A 759 21.29 24.16 -19.39
N VAL A 760 22.30 24.40 -18.49
CA VAL A 760 22.21 24.24 -16.99
C VAL A 760 22.85 25.38 -16.11
N THR A 761 22.32 25.76 -14.90
CA THR A 761 22.76 26.89 -13.96
C THR A 761 22.46 26.70 -12.40
N LYS A 762 23.08 27.42 -11.41
CA LYS A 762 22.92 27.27 -9.89
C LYS A 762 21.96 28.26 -9.13
N ASN A 763 21.39 27.92 -7.93
CA ASN A 763 20.34 28.70 -7.17
C ASN A 763 20.48 28.78 -5.59
N GLU A 764 20.01 29.84 -4.89
CA GLU A 764 20.26 30.18 -3.44
C GLU A 764 19.02 30.18 -2.47
N THR A 765 17.87 29.60 -2.82
CA THR A 765 16.59 29.74 -2.06
C THR A 765 16.25 28.62 -1.06
N GLU A 766 17.19 27.80 -0.57
CA GLU A 766 16.92 26.54 0.15
C GLU A 766 17.46 26.45 1.62
N LEU A 767 17.49 27.54 2.41
CA LEU A 767 17.94 27.47 3.82
C LEU A 767 16.86 26.96 4.82
N PRO A 768 17.23 26.20 5.88
CA PRO A 768 16.30 25.69 6.90
C PRO A 768 15.40 26.76 7.51
N ALA A 769 14.09 26.48 7.55
CA ALA A 769 13.04 27.22 8.28
C ALA A 769 13.01 28.76 8.12
N GLY A 770 13.63 29.31 7.08
CA GLY A 770 13.80 30.76 6.95
C GLY A 770 14.69 31.36 8.06
N SER A 771 15.63 30.55 8.55
CA SER A 771 16.61 30.93 9.56
C SER A 771 17.33 32.21 9.20
N LYS A 772 17.70 32.97 10.23
CA LYS A 772 18.28 34.30 10.06
C LYS A 772 19.52 34.48 10.88
N ASP A 773 20.47 35.17 10.27
CA ASP A 773 21.54 35.86 10.97
C ASP A 773 20.96 37.13 11.60
N LEU A 774 20.75 37.09 12.92
CA LEU A 774 20.13 38.20 13.64
C LEU A 774 21.12 39.35 13.91
N ASP A 775 22.42 39.05 13.96
CA ASP A 775 23.44 40.02 14.36
C ASP A 775 24.48 40.37 13.28
N GLY A 776 24.34 39.78 12.09
CA GLY A 776 25.07 40.09 10.87
C GLY A 776 26.48 39.50 10.82
N ASP A 777 26.77 38.46 11.61
CA ASP A 777 28.11 37.88 11.70
C ASP A 777 28.35 36.67 10.78
N GLY A 778 27.31 36.26 10.04
CA GLY A 778 27.34 35.13 9.10
C GLY A 778 26.88 33.80 9.70
N LEU A 779 26.63 33.73 11.01
CA LEU A 779 26.01 32.57 11.66
C LEU A 779 24.52 32.81 11.87
N TYR A 780 23.73 31.75 11.76
CA TYR A 780 22.27 31.86 11.73
C TYR A 780 21.67 31.36 13.05
N GLU A 781 21.58 32.24 14.06
CA GLU A 781 21.13 31.85 15.41
C GLU A 781 19.61 31.73 15.58
N ASP A 782 18.82 32.37 14.72
CA ASP A 782 17.36 32.23 14.67
C ASP A 782 17.04 30.96 13.86
N ILE A 783 17.22 29.80 14.49
CA ILE A 783 17.15 28.49 13.85
C ILE A 783 15.72 28.20 13.39
N ASN A 784 14.72 28.65 14.14
CA ASN A 784 13.31 28.42 13.81
C ASN A 784 12.66 29.57 12.99
N GLY A 785 13.40 30.65 12.73
CA GLY A 785 12.98 31.76 11.87
C GLY A 785 11.95 32.71 12.50
N ASP A 786 11.68 32.61 13.81
CA ASP A 786 10.66 33.40 14.51
C ASP A 786 11.09 34.86 14.80
N GLY A 787 12.33 35.20 14.45
CA GLY A 787 12.90 36.54 14.57
C GLY A 787 13.52 36.83 15.94
N ARG A 788 13.75 35.80 16.76
CA ARG A 788 14.37 35.92 18.09
C ARG A 788 15.34 34.76 18.31
N LEU A 789 16.39 35.02 19.10
CA LEU A 789 17.19 33.96 19.69
C LEU A 789 16.60 33.63 21.07
N ASP A 790 15.93 32.49 21.17
CA ASP A 790 15.40 31.96 22.42
C ASP A 790 15.71 30.48 22.65
N PHE A 791 15.05 29.88 23.65
CA PHE A 791 15.32 28.49 24.01
C PHE A 791 14.83 27.51 22.93
N ASN A 792 13.85 27.90 22.13
CA ASN A 792 13.28 27.08 21.08
C ASN A 792 14.26 26.89 19.92
N ASP A 793 15.15 27.85 19.66
CA ASP A 793 16.21 27.71 18.65
C ASP A 793 17.23 26.66 19.07
N ILE A 794 17.62 26.67 20.34
CA ILE A 794 18.56 25.69 20.90
C ILE A 794 17.94 24.30 20.86
N ALA A 795 16.67 24.19 21.21
CA ALA A 795 15.94 22.94 21.15
C ALA A 795 15.84 22.44 19.70
N CYS A 796 15.44 23.30 18.77
CA CYS A 796 15.36 22.99 17.34
C CYS A 796 16.72 22.50 16.82
N PHE A 797 17.78 23.25 17.09
CA PHE A 797 19.11 22.91 16.63
C PHE A 797 19.61 21.60 17.25
N GLN A 798 19.35 21.33 18.54
CA GLN A 798 19.71 20.07 19.20
C GLN A 798 19.13 18.83 18.51
N TRP A 799 17.95 18.94 17.93
CA TRP A 799 17.25 17.81 17.33
C TRP A 799 17.60 17.62 15.85
N HIS A 800 17.88 18.71 15.12
CA HIS A 800 18.02 18.67 13.66
C HIS A 800 19.46 18.85 13.14
N PHE A 801 20.45 19.12 14.01
CA PHE A 801 21.82 19.44 13.56
C PHE A 801 22.48 18.38 12.66
N ASN A 802 22.01 17.13 12.62
CA ASN A 802 22.56 16.07 11.76
C ASN A 802 21.90 15.98 10.37
N GLU A 803 20.89 16.78 10.07
CA GLU A 803 20.16 16.71 8.80
C GLU A 803 20.89 17.39 7.63
N PRO A 804 20.70 16.96 6.37
CA PRO A 804 21.38 17.52 5.20
C PRO A 804 21.24 19.04 5.08
N GLN A 805 20.06 19.58 5.42
CA GLN A 805 19.79 21.01 5.39
C GLN A 805 20.69 21.85 6.32
N PHE A 806 21.28 21.26 7.36
CA PHE A 806 22.31 21.89 8.19
C PHE A 806 23.72 21.48 7.71
N GLN A 807 23.90 20.22 7.33
CA GLN A 807 25.20 19.65 6.96
C GLN A 807 25.73 20.12 5.59
N ASP A 808 24.86 20.51 4.65
CA ASP A 808 25.24 21.01 3.32
C ASP A 808 25.55 22.52 3.33
N TYR A 809 25.25 23.20 4.45
CA TYR A 809 25.41 24.63 4.66
C TYR A 809 26.22 24.92 5.94
N VAL A 810 27.34 24.21 6.10
CA VAL A 810 28.19 24.25 7.30
C VAL A 810 28.62 25.68 7.67
N GLU A 811 28.84 26.53 6.66
CA GLU A 811 29.25 27.92 6.84
C GLU A 811 28.29 28.78 7.67
N TYR A 812 27.01 28.37 7.81
CA TYR A 812 26.00 29.14 8.54
C TYR A 812 25.70 28.62 9.96
N TYR A 813 26.04 27.38 10.28
CA TYR A 813 25.64 26.73 11.55
C TYR A 813 26.79 26.11 12.36
N ASP A 814 28.03 26.26 11.90
CA ASP A 814 29.25 25.90 12.65
C ASP A 814 29.54 26.94 13.74
N PHE A 815 28.71 26.95 14.79
CA PHE A 815 28.91 27.83 15.94
C PHE A 815 30.25 27.56 16.63
N LYS A 816 30.79 26.35 16.58
CA LYS A 816 32.09 26.03 17.17
C LYS A 816 33.14 25.81 16.07
N PRO A 817 33.72 26.87 15.50
CA PRO A 817 34.38 26.91 14.20
C PRO A 817 35.43 25.80 14.01
N ASP A 818 34.97 24.61 13.64
CA ASP A 818 35.80 23.42 13.42
C ASP A 818 35.45 22.68 12.12
N GLY A 819 34.53 23.24 11.34
CA GLY A 819 34.04 22.74 10.08
C GLY A 819 33.09 21.56 10.22
N VAL A 820 32.56 21.27 11.42
CA VAL A 820 31.70 20.11 11.67
C VAL A 820 30.59 20.45 12.65
N ILE A 821 29.35 20.47 12.17
CA ILE A 821 28.17 20.65 13.02
C ILE A 821 27.93 19.40 13.88
N ASN A 822 27.95 19.57 15.21
CA ASN A 822 27.71 18.52 16.19
C ASN A 822 27.09 19.04 17.49
N THR A 823 26.93 18.18 18.51
CA THR A 823 26.32 18.55 19.80
C THR A 823 27.08 19.67 20.55
N ARG A 824 28.34 19.94 20.21
CA ARG A 824 29.07 21.07 20.79
C ARG A 824 28.59 22.41 20.26
N ASP A 825 28.21 22.49 18.99
CA ASP A 825 27.64 23.69 18.37
C ASP A 825 26.33 24.09 19.04
N VAL A 826 25.51 23.09 19.36
CA VAL A 826 24.28 23.28 20.13
C VAL A 826 24.56 23.84 21.52
N LEU A 827 25.60 23.34 22.19
CA LEU A 827 26.02 23.84 23.50
C LEU A 827 26.53 25.28 23.42
N GLU A 828 27.25 25.64 22.36
CA GLU A 828 27.73 27.01 22.16
C GLU A 828 26.57 27.97 21.88
N LEU A 829 25.60 27.58 21.04
CA LEU A 829 24.37 28.35 20.84
C LEU A 829 23.59 28.55 22.16
N TYR A 830 23.52 27.51 23.01
CA TYR A 830 22.91 27.62 24.34
C TYR A 830 23.63 28.61 25.26
N VAL A 831 24.96 28.57 25.28
CA VAL A 831 25.80 29.48 26.07
C VAL A 831 25.62 30.91 25.59
N TYR A 832 25.56 31.11 24.26
CA TYR A 832 25.33 32.40 23.64
C TYR A 832 23.98 32.97 24.03
N TRP A 833 22.89 32.22 23.86
CA TRP A 833 21.56 32.64 24.30
C TRP A 833 21.50 32.97 25.81
N LYS A 834 22.02 32.08 26.67
CA LYS A 834 21.80 32.18 28.12
C LYS A 834 22.59 33.30 28.77
N TRP A 835 23.79 33.58 28.26
CA TRP A 835 24.74 34.48 28.91
C TRP A 835 25.25 35.61 28.01
N GLY A 836 24.88 35.63 26.72
CA GLY A 836 25.37 36.60 25.74
C GLY A 836 26.88 36.50 25.49
N ILE A 837 27.48 35.33 25.78
CA ILE A 837 28.93 35.12 25.65
C ILE A 837 29.17 34.31 24.39
N LYS A 838 29.70 34.98 23.35
CA LYS A 838 30.30 34.31 22.18
C LYS A 838 31.64 33.72 22.63
N ARG A 839 31.74 32.39 22.71
CA ARG A 839 32.98 31.65 23.04
C ARG A 839 33.59 31.07 21.77
N TRP A 840 33.79 31.91 20.77
CA TRP A 840 34.60 31.54 19.61
C TRP A 840 36.08 31.74 19.94
#